data_AF-A0A7Y0WQF8-F1
#
_entry.id   AF-A0A7Y0WQF8-F1
#
_cell.length_a   1.000
_cell.length_b   1.000
_cell.length_c   1.000
_cell.angle_alpha   90.00
_cell.angle_beta   90.00
_cell.angle_gamma   90.00
#
_symmetry.space_group_name_H-M   'P 1'
#
loop_
_entity.id
_entity.type
_entity.pdbx_description
1 polymer ?
#
loop_
_entity_poly.entity_id
_entity_poly.type
_entity_poly.pdbx_seq_one_letter_code
_entity_poly.pdbx_strand_id
1 'polypeptide(L)'
;MPPIAVIPFTPGFATNGISPSPRALQAAVEPSTVVHNTPPTQAETRSPDLKRALGDQRNWQSLTQLLDQAAQGLAPEADAQAVASALAGVTFTPDVDSSYVQQQPSRDTTTVDLERFLIKSDVRLPRTRTELSDLAKAMAIQALQPPYGNYGGGLSWPLPLSVSQQQSVLTLFTTNSAGLSDLPLIDHRAGPLGYLADAVPLSGAELQDPGQALEKLIQSPRGQALGQAIQTHLNGVQTPSSTRDYVLTAINLGLDSESISHPQRNTVAGFDLAQEQHWGKSPSSIVNALRNHLVTTGKATMATAQLGAHLLLARLAPQFLVKDIPDKVTYGSQSWASFHLAVAKIEASTPGVTPQMSYAQVMSIADASDASVYDATQTAVLIDWAVANGVLDKKDDSLYSSAEIERARSDFNQQLDERATASSQLRTPIPDLKQIALAKLEQQFGKGIPFEEKCIKADYYFRSAKIHQGTYSMLDIAMMDHHDVPKWKATDSRIPIDSLNAREKVNVFDSFKTAFDDTISVQKQGIKTAIKHMIAQLPLADRKNLESGEIHFYQERTYTIATDFFSPPALTSKSKKMLIKVGRDNPPIVYEVDLAKGAIARGKLSLTEFRNANRLHRTEEFNIGDAERPARLDATPGSALPPQSFSSVRTQDIADAFVEAFDLDNADVLKQARGVTTFDEEQASRDKVNELLLNLIPLRSAIVNFQQGNYADGVMDLGLDLLGFLTAGAATSARAGKVVSTATSSTAKALGLARAIGVSAIEVLNPLSGVGDLLMGTARLAKTGAKGAAHKIQALRGSADSYDLVAASQKYDAAATGTFKYADQSGDTLAVQQQGKWYAYDEGTQQAYGSPLEDFTPLNTLMPVNRDWLTLHHPHSRRYNPLQRIWRKVYPAAPPPPPKALPSGDYALSMKGKWQGEHFSSQNALVDTALKFESDMHAYFNSANAGNIPPRPAIPSIPTPVPASEVITKGLQASDGLVFGENHGERASFQLLYDNMDLFVRQKVKRVYIEGVADYPSGIRDDGIGWLGDTNQKRTQPNFEELKRKFEENGIEVLPLDHVYLTQRYNPTLSTKEYSVADAKERLERFNYYAAQTIKATSGGEKWIALVGRFHTNTQLGVPGMAELTGGLSIGIFPKKMTGPSDGLTNTFVVPPGHVPGPTTPMGDLTISFQVRHPQP
;
A
#
# COMPACT_ATOMS: atom_id res chain seq x y z
N MET A 1 45.77 -5.93 -35.28
CA MET A 1 46.77 -6.88 -35.80
C MET A 1 46.30 -8.30 -35.53
N PRO A 2 46.61 -9.27 -36.41
CA PRO A 2 45.78 -10.46 -36.69
C PRO A 2 46.38 -11.74 -36.02
N PRO A 3 46.08 -13.00 -36.42
CA PRO A 3 45.59 -14.08 -35.55
C PRO A 3 46.56 -15.28 -35.42
N ILE A 4 46.29 -16.27 -34.56
CA ILE A 4 46.83 -17.68 -34.62
C ILE A 4 45.83 -18.55 -33.82
N ALA A 5 44.95 -19.33 -34.45
CA ALA A 5 45.11 -20.68 -35.04
C ALA A 5 44.96 -21.83 -34.01
N VAL A 6 43.91 -22.62 -34.24
CA VAL A 6 43.52 -23.85 -33.53
C VAL A 6 43.82 -25.04 -34.44
N ILE A 7 44.48 -26.10 -33.93
CA ILE A 7 44.53 -27.45 -34.52
C ILE A 7 44.46 -28.50 -33.38
N PRO A 8 43.81 -29.67 -33.59
CA PRO A 8 43.30 -30.56 -32.53
C PRO A 8 44.15 -31.84 -32.33
N PHE A 9 43.83 -32.63 -31.31
CA PHE A 9 44.31 -34.02 -31.20
C PHE A 9 43.25 -34.96 -30.59
N THR A 10 43.00 -36.06 -31.29
CA THR A 10 42.19 -37.25 -30.95
C THR A 10 43.03 -38.29 -30.18
N PRO A 11 42.37 -39.23 -29.48
CA PRO A 11 42.45 -40.65 -29.89
C PRO A 11 41.06 -41.32 -29.76
N GLY A 12 40.67 -42.40 -30.44
CA GLY A 12 41.37 -43.52 -31.05
C GLY A 12 40.60 -44.80 -30.66
N PHE A 13 39.71 -45.27 -31.53
CA PHE A 13 38.91 -46.50 -31.37
C PHE A 13 39.56 -47.69 -32.09
N ALA A 14 39.44 -48.89 -31.50
CA ALA A 14 39.50 -50.22 -32.14
C ALA A 14 38.96 -51.26 -31.13
N THR A 15 38.26 -52.36 -31.41
CA THR A 15 37.23 -52.81 -32.39
C THR A 15 36.93 -54.28 -32.08
N ASN A 16 35.71 -54.74 -32.39
CA ASN A 16 35.24 -56.13 -32.64
C ASN A 16 35.04 -57.05 -31.41
N GLY A 17 33.90 -57.70 -31.15
CA GLY A 17 32.73 -58.06 -31.98
C GLY A 17 32.85 -59.50 -32.49
N ILE A 18 31.93 -60.40 -32.09
CA ILE A 18 31.41 -61.58 -32.83
C ILE A 18 30.25 -62.22 -32.01
N SER A 19 29.10 -62.42 -32.67
CA SER A 19 27.94 -63.24 -32.24
C SER A 19 28.15 -64.73 -32.56
N PRO A 20 27.29 -65.64 -32.05
CA PRO A 20 26.20 -66.14 -32.92
C PRO A 20 24.86 -66.46 -32.20
N SER A 21 23.76 -66.40 -32.97
CA SER A 21 22.39 -66.93 -32.70
C SER A 21 22.32 -68.47 -32.94
N PRO A 22 21.16 -69.21 -33.02
CA PRO A 22 19.72 -68.90 -32.78
C PRO A 22 18.82 -70.03 -32.14
N ARG A 23 17.51 -69.72 -31.90
CA ARG A 23 16.29 -70.60 -31.88
C ARG A 23 16.12 -71.63 -30.74
N ALA A 24 14.92 -72.01 -30.24
CA ALA A 24 13.51 -71.68 -30.45
C ALA A 24 12.67 -72.31 -29.30
N LEU A 25 11.47 -71.79 -28.99
CA LEU A 25 10.20 -72.55 -28.95
C LEU A 25 9.00 -71.64 -28.59
N GLN A 26 7.91 -71.90 -29.31
CA GLN A 26 6.61 -71.21 -29.33
C GLN A 26 5.77 -71.48 -28.07
N ALA A 27 4.86 -70.56 -27.70
CA ALA A 27 3.41 -70.72 -27.94
C ALA A 27 2.53 -69.69 -27.20
N ALA A 28 1.38 -69.44 -27.83
CA ALA A 28 0.11 -68.89 -27.34
C ALA A 28 -0.05 -67.35 -27.27
N VAL A 29 -0.83 -66.86 -28.24
CA VAL A 29 -1.47 -65.55 -28.33
C VAL A 29 -2.89 -65.69 -27.79
N GLU A 30 -3.31 -64.79 -26.90
CA GLU A 30 -4.69 -64.29 -26.80
C GLU A 30 -4.66 -62.76 -26.59
N PRO A 31 -5.60 -61.98 -27.18
CA PRO A 31 -5.52 -60.53 -27.19
C PRO A 31 -6.25 -59.92 -25.98
N SER A 32 -5.55 -59.08 -25.21
CA SER A 32 -6.19 -58.19 -24.23
C SER A 32 -5.77 -56.75 -24.52
N THR A 33 -6.71 -56.03 -25.11
CA THR A 33 -6.96 -54.58 -25.03
C THR A 33 -5.80 -53.68 -24.60
N VAL A 34 -5.31 -52.91 -25.58
CA VAL A 34 -4.40 -51.77 -25.40
C VAL A 34 -5.03 -50.73 -24.46
N VAL A 35 -4.49 -50.62 -23.25
CA VAL A 35 -4.61 -49.41 -22.44
C VAL A 35 -3.45 -48.50 -22.81
N HIS A 36 -3.75 -47.33 -23.36
CA HIS A 36 -2.78 -46.27 -23.57
C HIS A 36 -2.25 -45.80 -22.21
N ASN A 37 -1.08 -46.28 -21.81
CA ASN A 37 -0.31 -45.66 -20.73
C ASN A 37 0.18 -44.29 -21.22
N THR A 38 -0.53 -43.25 -20.77
CA THR A 38 -0.04 -41.88 -20.79
C THR A 38 1.10 -41.79 -19.77
N PRO A 39 2.23 -41.10 -20.05
CA PRO A 39 3.29 -40.93 -19.05
C PRO A 39 2.74 -40.20 -17.82
N PRO A 40 3.21 -40.52 -16.60
CA PRO A 40 2.69 -39.88 -15.40
C PRO A 40 2.99 -38.38 -15.44
N THR A 41 1.92 -37.59 -15.41
CA THR A 41 1.94 -36.13 -15.33
C THR A 41 2.65 -35.70 -14.03
N GLN A 42 3.54 -34.71 -14.10
CA GLN A 42 4.37 -34.17 -13.00
C GLN A 42 3.61 -33.65 -11.75
N ALA A 43 2.30 -33.87 -11.62
CA ALA A 43 1.47 -33.39 -10.52
C ALA A 43 1.49 -34.30 -9.28
N GLU A 44 1.94 -35.55 -9.39
CA GLU A 44 1.78 -36.53 -8.29
C GLU A 44 2.79 -36.37 -7.13
N THR A 45 3.91 -35.66 -7.31
CA THR A 45 5.04 -35.64 -6.35
C THR A 45 5.02 -34.54 -5.28
N ARG A 46 4.03 -33.62 -5.26
CA ARG A 46 4.00 -32.50 -4.30
C ARG A 46 3.43 -32.87 -2.94
N SER A 47 3.90 -32.23 -1.86
CA SER A 47 3.33 -32.42 -0.51
C SER A 47 1.87 -31.96 -0.42
N PRO A 48 1.04 -32.56 0.45
CA PRO A 48 -0.35 -32.16 0.63
C PRO A 48 -0.53 -30.68 0.98
N ASP A 49 0.38 -30.10 1.77
CA ASP A 49 0.30 -28.69 2.17
C ASP A 49 0.66 -27.74 1.03
N LEU A 50 1.64 -28.07 0.19
CA LEU A 50 1.94 -27.26 -0.99
C LEU A 50 0.83 -27.38 -2.03
N LYS A 51 0.29 -28.59 -2.26
CA LYS A 51 -0.87 -28.79 -3.14
C LYS A 51 -2.03 -27.90 -2.69
N ARG A 52 -2.31 -27.85 -1.38
CA ARG A 52 -3.32 -26.96 -0.80
C ARG A 52 -3.04 -25.49 -1.06
N ALA A 53 -1.85 -25.01 -0.72
CA ALA A 53 -1.48 -23.60 -0.91
C ALA A 53 -1.53 -23.17 -2.39
N LEU A 54 -1.09 -24.03 -3.31
CA LEU A 54 -1.17 -23.78 -4.75
C LEU A 54 -2.62 -23.87 -5.28
N GLY A 55 -3.44 -24.75 -4.72
CA GLY A 55 -4.87 -24.82 -5.02
C GLY A 55 -5.59 -23.55 -4.58
N ASP A 56 -5.29 -23.04 -3.38
CA ASP A 56 -5.81 -21.74 -2.91
C ASP A 56 -5.34 -20.59 -3.80
N GLN A 57 -4.06 -20.59 -4.19
CA GLN A 57 -3.51 -19.60 -5.12
C GLN A 57 -4.26 -19.57 -6.46
N ARG A 58 -4.53 -20.74 -7.05
CA ARG A 58 -5.29 -20.85 -8.32
C ARG A 58 -6.75 -20.42 -8.17
N ASN A 59 -7.36 -20.67 -7.02
CA ASN A 59 -8.68 -20.11 -6.70
C ASN A 59 -8.63 -18.58 -6.74
N TRP A 60 -7.67 -17.95 -6.06
CA TRP A 60 -7.52 -16.49 -6.07
C TRP A 60 -7.27 -15.92 -7.47
N GLN A 61 -6.48 -16.61 -8.31
CA GLN A 61 -6.28 -16.23 -9.71
C GLN A 61 -7.58 -16.26 -10.52
N SER A 62 -8.36 -17.33 -10.35
CA SER A 62 -9.64 -17.51 -11.04
C SER A 62 -10.66 -16.44 -10.61
N LEU A 63 -10.70 -16.15 -9.31
CA LEU A 63 -11.57 -15.12 -8.74
C LEU A 63 -11.23 -13.73 -9.25
N THR A 64 -9.94 -13.40 -9.33
CA THR A 64 -9.46 -12.13 -9.89
C THR A 64 -10.05 -11.89 -11.28
N GLN A 65 -9.95 -12.88 -12.17
CA GLN A 65 -10.45 -12.77 -13.54
C GLN A 65 -11.96 -12.57 -13.60
N LEU A 66 -12.71 -13.30 -12.77
CA LEU A 66 -14.18 -13.20 -12.72
C LEU A 66 -14.64 -11.84 -12.19
N LEU A 67 -13.99 -11.33 -11.13
CA LEU A 67 -14.31 -10.03 -10.55
C LEU A 67 -13.96 -8.88 -11.49
N ASP A 68 -12.83 -8.95 -12.20
CA ASP A 68 -12.45 -7.95 -13.21
C ASP A 68 -13.43 -7.94 -14.38
N GLN A 69 -13.85 -9.10 -14.87
CA GLN A 69 -14.87 -9.21 -15.93
C GLN A 69 -16.20 -8.59 -15.50
N ALA A 70 -16.65 -8.89 -14.27
CA ALA A 70 -17.86 -8.30 -13.71
C ALA A 70 -17.74 -6.77 -13.58
N ALA A 71 -16.58 -6.25 -13.16
CA ALA A 71 -16.35 -4.80 -13.04
C ALA A 71 -16.31 -4.09 -14.40
N GLN A 72 -15.81 -4.73 -15.46
CA GLN A 72 -15.76 -4.17 -16.81
C GLN A 72 -17.15 -4.07 -17.46
N GLY A 73 -18.08 -4.96 -17.09
CA GLY A 73 -19.47 -4.94 -17.56
C GLY A 73 -20.36 -3.87 -16.93
N LEU A 74 -19.88 -3.14 -15.92
CA LEU A 74 -20.65 -2.17 -15.16
C LEU A 74 -20.35 -0.72 -15.55
N ALA A 75 -21.38 0.14 -15.49
CA ALA A 75 -21.22 1.59 -15.63
C ALA A 75 -20.39 2.17 -14.47
N PRO A 76 -19.64 3.28 -14.65
CA PRO A 76 -18.83 3.90 -13.59
C PRO A 76 -19.62 4.21 -12.31
N GLU A 77 -20.88 4.61 -12.46
CA GLU A 77 -21.84 4.97 -11.42
C GLU A 77 -22.73 3.79 -10.94
N ALA A 78 -22.35 2.54 -11.24
CA ALA A 78 -23.12 1.36 -10.83
C ALA A 78 -23.32 1.28 -9.31
N ASP A 79 -24.58 1.14 -8.91
CA ASP A 79 -25.01 1.01 -7.52
C ASP A 79 -24.92 -0.44 -7.00
N ALA A 80 -25.26 -0.63 -5.72
CA ALA A 80 -25.18 -1.94 -5.07
C ALA A 80 -26.06 -3.00 -5.72
N GLN A 81 -27.17 -2.62 -6.35
CA GLN A 81 -28.08 -3.56 -7.00
C GLN A 81 -27.54 -4.01 -8.36
N ALA A 82 -26.93 -3.10 -9.12
CA ALA A 82 -26.23 -3.43 -10.36
C ALA A 82 -25.02 -4.35 -10.10
N VAL A 83 -24.23 -4.06 -9.06
CA VAL A 83 -23.08 -4.91 -8.67
C VAL A 83 -23.55 -6.28 -8.20
N ALA A 84 -24.58 -6.36 -7.34
CA ALA A 84 -25.13 -7.64 -6.91
C ALA A 84 -25.66 -8.45 -8.10
N SER A 85 -26.30 -7.79 -9.07
CA SER A 85 -26.82 -8.43 -10.28
C SER A 85 -25.70 -8.92 -11.22
N ALA A 86 -24.56 -8.22 -11.27
CA ALA A 86 -23.39 -8.64 -12.04
C ALA A 86 -22.65 -9.83 -11.42
N LEU A 87 -22.73 -10.01 -10.10
CA LEU A 87 -22.18 -11.18 -9.40
C LEU A 87 -23.15 -12.35 -9.34
N ALA A 88 -24.46 -12.08 -9.41
CA ALA A 88 -25.50 -13.09 -9.32
C ALA A 88 -25.41 -14.13 -10.45
N GLY A 89 -25.31 -15.41 -10.08
CA GLY A 89 -25.23 -16.51 -11.05
C GLY A 89 -23.86 -16.67 -11.71
N VAL A 90 -22.85 -15.88 -11.32
CA VAL A 90 -21.46 -16.15 -11.68
C VAL A 90 -20.99 -17.34 -10.86
N THR A 91 -20.51 -18.38 -11.55
CA THR A 91 -20.04 -19.59 -10.90
C THR A 91 -18.62 -19.93 -11.31
N PHE A 92 -17.88 -20.59 -10.43
CA PHE A 92 -16.57 -21.14 -10.78
C PHE A 92 -16.34 -22.49 -10.09
N THR A 93 -15.35 -23.23 -10.59
CA THR A 93 -14.97 -24.52 -10.01
C THR A 93 -13.72 -24.34 -9.18
N PRO A 94 -13.78 -24.52 -7.84
CA PRO A 94 -12.60 -24.44 -6.99
C PRO A 94 -11.61 -25.58 -7.29
N ASP A 95 -10.32 -25.30 -7.16
CA ASP A 95 -9.25 -26.29 -7.32
C ASP A 95 -9.41 -27.43 -6.30
N VAL A 96 -9.26 -28.67 -6.78
CA VAL A 96 -9.45 -29.90 -5.99
C VAL A 96 -8.56 -29.96 -4.75
N ASP A 97 -7.37 -29.39 -4.85
CA ASP A 97 -6.40 -29.40 -3.76
C ASP A 97 -6.65 -28.27 -2.75
N SER A 98 -7.47 -27.27 -3.07
CA SER A 98 -7.68 -26.07 -2.24
C SER A 98 -8.26 -26.34 -0.85
N SER A 99 -7.94 -25.45 0.10
CA SER A 99 -8.47 -25.45 1.46
C SER A 99 -10.01 -25.47 1.46
N TYR A 100 -10.62 -24.72 0.55
CA TYR A 100 -12.08 -24.65 0.42
C TYR A 100 -12.72 -26.01 0.13
N VAL A 101 -12.14 -26.80 -0.79
CA VAL A 101 -12.66 -28.14 -1.14
C VAL A 101 -12.36 -29.13 -0.01
N GLN A 102 -11.20 -29.05 0.63
CA GLN A 102 -10.83 -29.95 1.72
C GLN A 102 -11.72 -29.81 2.96
N GLN A 103 -12.36 -28.66 3.15
CA GLN A 103 -13.27 -28.41 4.27
C GLN A 103 -14.73 -28.84 3.98
N GLN A 104 -15.06 -29.28 2.75
CA GLN A 104 -16.41 -29.72 2.43
C GLN A 104 -16.70 -31.18 2.83
N PRO A 105 -17.92 -31.49 3.31
CA PRO A 105 -18.29 -32.86 3.73
C PRO A 105 -18.22 -33.89 2.60
N SER A 106 -18.46 -33.48 1.35
CA SER A 106 -18.17 -34.25 0.16
C SER A 106 -17.05 -33.55 -0.62
N ARG A 107 -16.05 -34.31 -1.07
CA ARG A 107 -14.94 -33.81 -1.92
C ARG A 107 -15.39 -33.60 -3.37
N ASP A 108 -16.63 -33.16 -3.58
CA ASP A 108 -17.16 -32.92 -4.90
C ASP A 108 -16.64 -31.57 -5.41
N THR A 109 -15.89 -31.57 -6.51
CA THR A 109 -15.44 -30.36 -7.23
C THR A 109 -16.61 -29.73 -8.01
N THR A 110 -17.71 -29.47 -7.32
CA THR A 110 -18.90 -28.85 -7.91
C THR A 110 -18.66 -27.38 -8.20
N THR A 111 -19.27 -26.91 -9.28
CA THR A 111 -19.39 -25.50 -9.61
C THR A 111 -20.07 -24.77 -8.45
N VAL A 112 -19.39 -23.77 -7.87
CA VAL A 112 -19.90 -22.96 -6.75
C VAL A 112 -20.25 -21.56 -7.22
N ASP A 113 -21.28 -21.00 -6.59
CA ASP A 113 -21.66 -19.61 -6.76
C ASP A 113 -20.58 -18.68 -6.17
N LEU A 114 -20.16 -17.68 -6.95
CA LEU A 114 -19.07 -16.77 -6.63
C LEU A 114 -19.37 -15.98 -5.36
N GLU A 115 -20.59 -15.48 -5.20
CA GLU A 115 -21.02 -14.74 -4.01
C GLU A 115 -20.87 -15.62 -2.76
N ARG A 116 -21.35 -16.86 -2.82
CA ARG A 116 -21.21 -17.82 -1.72
C ARG A 116 -19.75 -18.16 -1.40
N PHE A 117 -18.92 -18.31 -2.42
CA PHE A 117 -17.49 -18.59 -2.20
C PHE A 117 -16.80 -17.42 -1.50
N LEU A 118 -17.03 -16.18 -1.95
CA LEU A 118 -16.45 -14.98 -1.35
C LEU A 118 -16.89 -14.84 0.11
N ILE A 119 -18.19 -15.01 0.39
CA ILE A 119 -18.72 -14.99 1.76
C ILE A 119 -18.06 -16.06 2.63
N LYS A 120 -17.95 -17.31 2.13
CA LYS A 120 -17.31 -18.41 2.87
C LYS A 120 -15.80 -18.22 3.07
N SER A 121 -15.17 -17.44 2.20
CA SER A 121 -13.74 -17.14 2.27
C SER A 121 -13.44 -15.84 3.02
N ASP A 122 -14.42 -15.33 3.79
CA ASP A 122 -14.28 -14.12 4.61
C ASP A 122 -13.99 -12.85 3.80
N VAL A 123 -14.51 -12.79 2.57
CA VAL A 123 -14.34 -11.66 1.65
C VAL A 123 -15.63 -10.84 1.58
N ARG A 124 -15.54 -9.56 1.95
CA ARG A 124 -16.67 -8.63 1.86
C ARG A 124 -17.11 -8.42 0.41
N LEU A 125 -18.42 -8.54 0.17
CA LEU A 125 -18.99 -8.29 -1.14
C LEU A 125 -18.94 -6.78 -1.48
N PRO A 126 -18.51 -6.43 -2.70
CA PRO A 126 -18.44 -5.05 -3.15
C PRO A 126 -19.84 -4.50 -3.46
N ARG A 127 -20.05 -3.20 -3.21
CA ARG A 127 -21.31 -2.49 -3.44
C ARG A 127 -21.23 -1.46 -4.57
N THR A 128 -20.02 -1.15 -5.04
CA THR A 128 -19.78 -0.24 -6.16
C THR A 128 -18.83 -0.87 -7.14
N ARG A 129 -18.82 -0.37 -8.38
CA ARG A 129 -17.83 -0.81 -9.39
C ARG A 129 -16.39 -0.63 -8.88
N THR A 130 -16.10 0.47 -8.19
CA THR A 130 -14.77 0.75 -7.61
C THR A 130 -14.41 -0.30 -6.55
N GLU A 131 -15.31 -0.59 -5.60
CA GLU A 131 -15.07 -1.63 -4.59
C GLU A 131 -14.85 -3.01 -5.23
N LEU A 132 -15.56 -3.32 -6.33
CA LEU A 132 -15.40 -4.58 -7.05
C LEU A 132 -14.03 -4.67 -7.75
N SER A 133 -13.59 -3.58 -8.39
CA SER A 133 -12.25 -3.50 -8.98
C SER A 133 -11.14 -3.54 -7.92
N ASP A 134 -11.31 -2.90 -6.78
CA ASP A 134 -10.32 -2.93 -5.70
C ASP A 134 -10.26 -4.32 -5.04
N LEU A 135 -11.39 -5.01 -4.94
CA LEU A 135 -11.43 -6.40 -4.52
C LEU A 135 -10.69 -7.31 -5.51
N ALA A 136 -10.91 -7.13 -6.82
CA ALA A 136 -10.19 -7.90 -7.84
C ALA A 136 -8.67 -7.70 -7.72
N LYS A 137 -8.21 -6.45 -7.55
CA LYS A 137 -6.78 -6.16 -7.30
C LYS A 137 -6.25 -6.82 -6.02
N ALA A 138 -7.02 -6.79 -4.93
CA ALA A 138 -6.61 -7.42 -3.67
C ALA A 138 -6.46 -8.95 -3.83
N MET A 139 -7.40 -9.59 -4.54
CA MET A 139 -7.33 -11.02 -4.86
C MET A 139 -6.16 -11.34 -5.81
N ALA A 140 -5.83 -10.43 -6.75
CA ALA A 140 -4.68 -10.57 -7.61
C ALA A 140 -3.35 -10.56 -6.82
N ILE A 141 -3.26 -9.71 -5.80
CA ILE A 141 -2.10 -9.66 -4.89
C ILE A 141 -2.04 -10.95 -4.05
N GLN A 142 -3.17 -11.39 -3.51
CA GLN A 142 -3.25 -12.63 -2.73
C GLN A 142 -2.84 -13.85 -3.55
N ALA A 143 -3.21 -13.88 -4.83
CA ALA A 143 -2.79 -14.89 -5.81
C ALA A 143 -1.27 -14.90 -6.09
N LEU A 144 -0.52 -13.88 -5.69
CA LEU A 144 0.94 -13.83 -5.86
C LEU A 144 1.69 -14.31 -4.61
N GLN A 145 1.01 -14.60 -3.50
CA GLN A 145 1.67 -15.08 -2.27
C GLN A 145 2.41 -16.40 -2.51
N PRO A 146 3.75 -16.44 -2.29
CA PRO A 146 4.48 -17.69 -2.36
C PRO A 146 3.99 -18.66 -1.27
N PRO A 147 3.87 -19.96 -1.54
CA PRO A 147 3.39 -20.94 -0.58
C PRO A 147 4.18 -21.04 0.74
N TYR A 148 5.44 -20.59 0.73
CA TYR A 148 6.34 -20.58 1.89
C TYR A 148 6.66 -19.15 2.38
N GLY A 149 5.82 -18.18 2.04
CA GLY A 149 5.98 -16.77 2.39
C GLY A 149 7.28 -16.19 1.87
N ASN A 150 7.99 -15.45 2.72
CA ASN A 150 9.29 -14.83 2.40
C ASN A 150 10.50 -15.76 2.64
N TYR A 151 10.27 -17.07 2.79
CA TYR A 151 11.29 -18.11 3.00
C TYR A 151 12.16 -17.98 4.25
N GLY A 152 11.81 -17.11 5.21
CA GLY A 152 12.60 -16.94 6.44
C GLY A 152 12.30 -17.97 7.54
N GLY A 153 11.25 -18.78 7.40
CA GLY A 153 10.83 -19.75 8.41
C GLY A 153 10.58 -19.09 9.75
N GLY A 154 11.10 -19.69 10.83
CA GLY A 154 10.97 -19.17 12.20
C GLY A 154 11.67 -17.84 12.48
N LEU A 155 12.53 -17.37 11.56
CA LEU A 155 13.07 -16.00 11.62
C LEU A 155 12.07 -14.96 11.11
N SER A 156 11.02 -15.38 10.41
CA SER A 156 9.96 -14.53 9.85
C SER A 156 8.62 -14.67 10.57
N TRP A 157 8.54 -15.48 11.62
CA TRP A 157 7.34 -15.52 12.48
C TRP A 157 7.03 -14.14 13.08
N PRO A 158 5.76 -13.88 13.44
CA PRO A 158 5.40 -12.64 14.10
C PRO A 158 6.25 -12.36 15.34
N LEU A 159 6.49 -13.40 16.14
CA LEU A 159 7.54 -13.43 17.15
C LEU A 159 8.73 -14.28 16.63
N PRO A 160 9.81 -13.67 16.13
CA PRO A 160 10.95 -14.40 15.59
C PRO A 160 11.74 -15.10 16.71
N LEU A 161 12.47 -16.16 16.37
CA LEU A 161 13.37 -16.84 17.30
C LEU A 161 14.33 -15.86 18.00
N SER A 162 14.50 -16.00 19.31
CA SER A 162 15.44 -15.19 20.08
C SER A 162 16.90 -15.45 19.63
N VAL A 163 17.82 -14.53 19.95
CA VAL A 163 19.25 -14.71 19.65
C VAL A 163 19.80 -16.01 20.26
N SER A 164 19.38 -16.35 21.49
CA SER A 164 19.78 -17.60 22.14
C SER A 164 19.25 -18.85 21.42
N GLN A 165 18.01 -18.81 20.93
CA GLN A 165 17.42 -19.89 20.14
C GLN A 165 18.11 -20.01 18.79
N GLN A 166 18.37 -18.90 18.10
CA GLN A 166 19.12 -18.89 16.83
C GLN A 166 20.51 -19.52 17.00
N GLN A 167 21.23 -19.13 18.05
CA GLN A 167 22.53 -19.71 18.38
C GLN A 167 22.43 -21.21 18.69
N SER A 168 21.36 -21.64 19.35
CA SER A 168 21.10 -23.06 19.66
C SER A 168 20.85 -23.87 18.38
N VAL A 169 20.06 -23.36 17.43
CA VAL A 169 19.86 -23.99 16.11
C VAL A 169 21.18 -24.13 15.35
N LEU A 170 21.97 -23.06 15.31
CA LEU A 170 23.27 -23.08 14.64
C LEU A 170 24.24 -24.07 15.31
N THR A 171 24.25 -24.12 16.64
CA THR A 171 25.08 -25.06 17.43
C THR A 171 24.69 -26.51 17.16
N LEU A 172 23.39 -26.81 17.10
CA LEU A 172 22.89 -28.16 16.82
C LEU A 172 23.43 -28.70 15.50
N PHE A 173 23.44 -27.86 14.47
CA PHE A 173 23.96 -28.24 13.16
C PHE A 173 25.49 -28.35 13.17
N THR A 174 26.19 -27.32 13.66
CA THR A 174 27.66 -27.25 13.62
C THR A 174 28.34 -28.33 14.46
N THR A 175 27.77 -28.67 15.61
CA THR A 175 28.29 -29.71 16.52
C THR A 175 27.73 -31.10 16.25
N ASN A 176 26.75 -31.21 15.34
CA ASN A 176 25.95 -32.41 15.12
C ASN A 176 25.40 -33.04 16.43
N SER A 177 24.98 -32.21 17.39
CA SER A 177 24.51 -32.69 18.70
C SER A 177 23.25 -33.57 18.63
N ALA A 178 22.53 -33.52 17.50
CA ALA A 178 21.35 -34.34 17.23
C ALA A 178 21.68 -35.69 16.51
N GLY A 179 22.95 -35.97 16.19
CA GLY A 179 23.35 -37.22 15.55
C GLY A 179 22.80 -37.41 14.13
N LEU A 180 22.64 -36.32 13.37
CA LEU A 180 22.20 -36.38 11.98
C LEU A 180 23.27 -37.05 11.11
N SER A 181 22.85 -37.93 10.22
CA SER A 181 23.75 -38.60 9.28
C SER A 181 24.42 -37.59 8.34
N ASP A 182 25.68 -37.88 7.98
CA ASP A 182 26.52 -37.09 7.07
C ASP A 182 26.88 -35.68 7.58
N LEU A 183 26.74 -35.45 8.90
CA LEU A 183 27.30 -34.31 9.61
C LEU A 183 28.46 -34.75 10.53
N PRO A 184 29.45 -33.88 10.76
CA PRO A 184 29.55 -32.52 10.21
C PRO A 184 30.02 -32.52 8.75
N LEU A 185 29.66 -31.48 7.99
CA LEU A 185 30.06 -31.34 6.58
C LEU A 185 31.58 -31.24 6.40
N ILE A 186 32.11 -31.71 5.27
CA ILE A 186 33.53 -31.52 4.90
C ILE A 186 33.87 -30.02 4.82
N ASP A 187 33.02 -29.23 4.15
CA ASP A 187 33.09 -27.78 4.23
C ASP A 187 31.97 -27.27 5.13
N HIS A 188 32.30 -26.96 6.38
CA HIS A 188 31.35 -26.43 7.35
C HIS A 188 30.70 -25.11 6.90
N ARG A 189 31.35 -24.35 6.01
CA ARG A 189 30.83 -23.06 5.51
C ARG A 189 29.62 -23.24 4.61
N ALA A 190 29.48 -24.39 3.95
CA ALA A 190 28.33 -24.66 3.08
C ALA A 190 27.00 -24.77 3.87
N GLY A 191 27.08 -24.98 5.18
CA GLY A 191 25.95 -24.89 6.10
C GLY A 191 24.79 -25.84 5.77
N PRO A 192 23.60 -25.57 6.33
CA PRO A 192 22.42 -26.40 6.08
C PRO A 192 21.97 -26.42 4.62
N LEU A 193 22.20 -25.35 3.85
CA LEU A 193 21.87 -25.34 2.41
C LEU A 193 22.72 -26.36 1.64
N GLY A 194 24.03 -26.39 1.90
CA GLY A 194 24.94 -27.37 1.31
C GLY A 194 24.60 -28.79 1.73
N TYR A 195 24.31 -29.01 3.02
CA TYR A 195 23.90 -30.32 3.55
C TYR A 195 22.68 -30.92 2.84
N LEU A 196 21.66 -30.08 2.57
CA LEU A 196 20.45 -30.51 1.90
C LEU A 196 20.66 -30.69 0.38
N ALA A 197 21.37 -29.76 -0.25
CA ALA A 197 21.63 -29.81 -1.70
C ALA A 197 22.56 -30.95 -2.13
N ASP A 198 23.43 -31.42 -1.22
CA ASP A 198 24.29 -32.58 -1.44
C ASP A 198 23.50 -33.90 -1.49
N ALA A 199 22.41 -34.03 -0.71
CA ALA A 199 21.58 -35.22 -0.73
C ALA A 199 20.63 -35.30 -1.93
N VAL A 200 20.24 -34.15 -2.48
CA VAL A 200 19.21 -34.10 -3.53
C VAL A 200 19.64 -33.17 -4.65
N PRO A 201 19.99 -33.70 -5.85
CA PRO A 201 20.41 -32.86 -6.96
C PRO A 201 19.24 -31.98 -7.43
N LEU A 202 19.51 -30.68 -7.54
CA LEU A 202 18.60 -29.70 -8.12
C LEU A 202 18.91 -29.53 -9.61
N SER A 203 17.89 -29.67 -10.45
CA SER A 203 17.94 -29.38 -11.88
C SER A 203 18.06 -27.87 -12.13
N GLY A 204 18.49 -27.49 -13.33
CA GLY A 204 18.55 -26.09 -13.73
C GLY A 204 17.21 -25.36 -13.62
N ALA A 205 16.10 -26.03 -13.94
CA ALA A 205 14.76 -25.47 -13.82
C ALA A 205 14.35 -25.24 -12.36
N GLU A 206 14.62 -26.21 -11.47
CA GLU A 206 14.36 -26.06 -10.03
C GLU A 206 15.19 -24.93 -9.42
N LEU A 207 16.44 -24.74 -9.83
CA LEU A 207 17.29 -23.63 -9.35
C LEU A 207 16.80 -22.24 -9.80
N GLN A 208 15.96 -22.16 -10.83
CA GLN A 208 15.30 -20.91 -11.24
C GLN A 208 13.97 -20.67 -10.49
N ASP A 209 13.44 -21.67 -9.78
CA ASP A 209 12.22 -21.58 -8.98
C ASP A 209 12.52 -21.92 -7.50
N PRO A 210 12.80 -20.90 -6.67
CA PRO A 210 13.11 -21.07 -5.25
C PRO A 210 12.06 -21.87 -4.47
N GLY A 211 10.77 -21.76 -4.85
CA GLY A 211 9.70 -22.53 -4.22
C GLY A 211 9.83 -24.02 -4.50
N GLN A 212 10.05 -24.40 -5.76
CA GLN A 212 10.26 -25.81 -6.14
C GLN A 212 11.57 -26.38 -5.60
N ALA A 213 12.67 -25.61 -5.65
CA ALA A 213 13.93 -26.03 -5.04
C ALA A 213 13.77 -26.31 -3.55
N LEU A 214 13.18 -25.36 -2.80
CA LEU A 214 12.95 -25.53 -1.37
C LEU A 214 12.01 -26.69 -1.05
N GLU A 215 10.96 -26.88 -1.84
CA GLU A 215 10.07 -28.02 -1.66
C GLU A 215 10.86 -29.34 -1.67
N LYS A 216 11.67 -29.53 -2.71
CA LYS A 216 12.49 -30.74 -2.90
C LYS A 216 13.51 -30.94 -1.78
N LEU A 217 14.15 -29.86 -1.33
CA LEU A 217 15.12 -29.90 -0.23
C LEU A 217 14.45 -30.23 1.11
N ILE A 218 13.30 -29.61 1.41
CA ILE A 218 12.59 -29.77 2.69
C ILE A 218 11.93 -31.14 2.79
N GLN A 219 11.38 -31.67 1.70
CA GLN A 219 10.76 -33.00 1.67
C GLN A 219 11.78 -34.15 1.65
N SER A 220 13.05 -33.87 1.38
CA SER A 220 14.09 -34.89 1.44
C SER A 220 14.19 -35.52 2.84
N PRO A 221 14.67 -36.77 2.96
CA PRO A 221 14.91 -37.38 4.26
C PRO A 221 15.81 -36.54 5.18
N ARG A 222 16.85 -35.90 4.62
CA ARG A 222 17.73 -34.97 5.36
C ARG A 222 16.97 -33.71 5.82
N GLY A 223 16.10 -33.17 4.97
CA GLY A 223 15.25 -32.01 5.30
C GLY A 223 14.30 -32.32 6.45
N GLN A 224 13.60 -33.46 6.39
CA GLN A 224 12.69 -33.89 7.45
C GLN A 224 13.44 -34.15 8.77
N ALA A 225 14.56 -34.86 8.72
CA ALA A 225 15.37 -35.15 9.90
C ALA A 225 15.92 -33.87 10.54
N LEU A 226 16.43 -32.93 9.74
CA LEU A 226 16.94 -31.65 10.23
C LEU A 226 15.83 -30.82 10.91
N GLY A 227 14.67 -30.68 10.26
CA GLY A 227 13.55 -29.92 10.83
C GLY A 227 13.02 -30.53 12.12
N GLN A 228 12.89 -31.86 12.19
CA GLN A 228 12.48 -32.58 13.41
C GLN A 228 13.50 -32.48 14.54
N ALA A 229 14.80 -32.55 14.22
CA ALA A 229 15.87 -32.39 15.21
C ALA A 229 15.85 -30.99 15.83
N ILE A 230 15.68 -29.95 15.02
CA ILE A 230 15.59 -28.56 15.49
C ILE A 230 14.32 -28.36 16.33
N GLN A 231 13.16 -28.84 15.84
CA GLN A 231 11.91 -28.77 16.59
C GLN A 231 12.06 -29.42 17.97
N THR A 232 12.61 -30.64 18.03
CA THR A 232 12.80 -31.37 19.28
C THR A 232 13.74 -30.62 20.22
N HIS A 233 14.87 -30.13 19.71
CA HIS A 233 15.87 -29.41 20.50
C HIS A 233 15.31 -28.12 21.11
N LEU A 234 14.48 -27.40 20.36
CA LEU A 234 13.85 -26.16 20.80
C LEU A 234 12.55 -26.38 21.59
N ASN A 235 12.14 -27.62 21.83
CA ASN A 235 10.81 -27.97 22.35
C ASN A 235 9.66 -27.33 21.54
N GLY A 236 9.88 -27.13 20.24
CA GLY A 236 8.96 -26.45 19.35
C GLY A 236 7.64 -27.18 19.19
N VAL A 237 6.54 -26.44 19.08
CA VAL A 237 5.22 -27.02 18.84
C VAL A 237 5.16 -27.73 17.47
N GLN A 238 4.50 -28.89 17.44
CA GLN A 238 4.28 -29.66 16.22
C GLN A 238 3.04 -29.17 15.48
N THR A 239 3.25 -28.61 14.30
CA THR A 239 2.21 -28.17 13.37
C THR A 239 2.50 -28.64 11.95
N PRO A 240 1.53 -28.60 11.01
CA PRO A 240 1.77 -28.95 9.61
C PRO A 240 2.95 -28.20 8.97
N SER A 241 3.20 -26.94 9.34
CA SER A 241 4.31 -26.15 8.80
C SER A 241 5.62 -26.24 9.59
N SER A 242 5.58 -26.68 10.84
CA SER A 242 6.70 -26.55 11.80
C SER A 242 8.05 -27.09 11.27
N THR A 243 8.10 -28.30 10.73
CA THR A 243 9.32 -28.90 10.16
C THR A 243 9.92 -28.02 9.06
N ARG A 244 9.06 -27.55 8.14
CA ARG A 244 9.45 -26.66 7.03
C ARG A 244 10.03 -25.35 7.56
N ASP A 245 9.35 -24.74 8.53
CA ASP A 245 9.74 -23.44 9.09
C ASP A 245 11.11 -23.53 9.81
N TYR A 246 11.40 -24.64 10.49
CA TYR A 246 12.72 -24.89 11.10
C TYR A 246 13.83 -25.18 10.08
N VAL A 247 13.53 -25.88 8.97
CA VAL A 247 14.53 -26.07 7.89
C VAL A 247 14.87 -24.74 7.23
N LEU A 248 13.87 -23.91 6.91
CA LEU A 248 14.08 -22.57 6.37
C LEU A 248 14.88 -21.68 7.33
N THR A 249 14.62 -21.79 8.63
CA THR A 249 15.40 -21.14 9.69
C THR A 249 16.86 -21.55 9.61
N ALA A 250 17.15 -22.86 9.58
CA ALA A 250 18.51 -23.39 9.53
C ALA A 250 19.26 -22.91 8.28
N ILE A 251 18.61 -22.94 7.11
CA ILE A 251 19.21 -22.44 5.87
C ILE A 251 19.60 -20.97 6.00
N ASN A 252 18.69 -20.12 6.50
CA ASN A 252 18.98 -18.70 6.68
C ASN A 252 20.09 -18.44 7.71
N LEU A 253 20.07 -19.14 8.85
CA LEU A 253 21.11 -18.99 9.88
C LEU A 253 22.47 -19.52 9.42
N GLY A 254 22.52 -20.55 8.58
CA GLY A 254 23.78 -21.02 8.03
C GLY A 254 24.36 -20.11 6.94
N LEU A 255 23.50 -19.49 6.13
CA LEU A 255 23.93 -18.50 5.14
C LEU A 255 24.40 -17.19 5.81
N ASP A 256 23.78 -16.81 6.93
CA ASP A 256 23.98 -15.50 7.57
C ASP A 256 24.14 -15.62 9.09
N SER A 257 25.09 -16.45 9.52
CA SER A 257 25.35 -16.71 10.94
C SER A 257 25.91 -15.50 11.68
N GLU A 258 26.61 -14.61 10.97
CA GLU A 258 27.19 -13.39 11.53
C GLU A 258 26.10 -12.43 12.05
N SER A 259 24.92 -12.44 11.41
CA SER A 259 23.78 -11.60 11.81
C SER A 259 23.24 -11.90 13.21
N ILE A 260 23.53 -13.08 13.77
CA ILE A 260 23.11 -13.47 15.14
C ILE A 260 23.80 -12.58 16.19
N SER A 261 25.08 -12.29 16.00
CA SER A 261 25.92 -11.56 16.97
C SER A 261 26.19 -10.12 16.57
N HIS A 262 26.23 -9.83 15.27
CA HIS A 262 26.54 -8.52 14.72
C HIS A 262 25.50 -8.12 13.66
N PRO A 263 24.23 -7.94 14.03
CA PRO A 263 23.21 -7.50 13.10
C PRO A 263 23.55 -6.08 12.59
N GLN A 264 23.79 -5.95 11.29
CA GLN A 264 24.03 -4.66 10.63
C GLN A 264 23.02 -4.40 9.52
N ARG A 265 22.45 -3.19 9.51
CA ARG A 265 21.53 -2.77 8.47
C ARG A 265 22.18 -2.88 7.08
N ASN A 266 21.37 -3.20 6.08
CA ASN A 266 21.81 -3.43 4.70
C ASN A 266 22.87 -4.54 4.53
N THR A 267 23.13 -5.36 5.55
CA THR A 267 24.13 -6.43 5.47
C THR A 267 23.45 -7.78 5.43
N VAL A 268 23.88 -8.66 4.52
CA VAL A 268 23.41 -10.04 4.42
C VAL A 268 24.60 -10.97 4.24
N ALA A 269 24.75 -11.99 5.08
CA ALA A 269 25.87 -12.93 5.01
C ALA A 269 27.26 -12.26 5.04
N GLY A 270 27.39 -11.15 5.78
CA GLY A 270 28.60 -10.32 5.81
C GLY A 270 28.85 -9.45 4.56
N PHE A 271 27.87 -9.37 3.65
CA PHE A 271 27.91 -8.54 2.45
C PHE A 271 27.08 -7.26 2.66
N ASP A 272 27.74 -6.09 2.63
CA ASP A 272 27.08 -4.78 2.73
C ASP A 272 26.44 -4.41 1.38
N LEU A 273 25.11 -4.50 1.30
CA LEU A 273 24.31 -4.07 0.14
C LEU A 273 24.44 -2.57 -0.13
N ALA A 274 24.75 -1.78 0.91
CA ALA A 274 24.89 -0.32 0.87
C ALA A 274 26.33 0.17 0.72
N GLN A 275 27.31 -0.71 0.47
CA GLN A 275 28.71 -0.29 0.33
C GLN A 275 28.91 0.70 -0.82
N GLU A 276 29.91 1.57 -0.68
CA GLU A 276 30.14 2.70 -1.60
C GLU A 276 30.27 2.27 -3.07
N GLN A 277 30.83 1.08 -3.32
CA GLN A 277 31.03 0.54 -4.68
C GLN A 277 29.71 0.20 -5.38
N HIS A 278 28.60 0.09 -4.63
CA HIS A 278 27.27 -0.20 -5.15
C HIS A 278 26.46 1.06 -5.49
N TRP A 279 26.85 2.23 -4.99
CA TRP A 279 26.11 3.47 -5.26
C TRP A 279 26.16 3.79 -6.75
N GLY A 280 25.00 4.06 -7.35
CA GLY A 280 24.87 4.24 -8.80
C GLY A 280 24.92 2.93 -9.61
N LYS A 281 24.87 1.75 -8.97
CA LYS A 281 24.75 0.45 -9.65
C LYS A 281 23.30 -0.03 -9.67
N SER A 282 22.95 -0.81 -10.69
CA SER A 282 21.65 -1.48 -10.76
C SER A 282 21.53 -2.56 -9.68
N PRO A 283 20.32 -2.83 -9.15
CA PRO A 283 20.08 -3.90 -8.18
C PRO A 283 20.55 -5.27 -8.69
N SER A 284 20.36 -5.55 -9.99
CA SER A 284 20.82 -6.80 -10.62
C SER A 284 22.34 -6.99 -10.52
N SER A 285 23.12 -5.91 -10.66
CA SER A 285 24.57 -5.93 -10.45
C SER A 285 24.94 -6.28 -9.00
N ILE A 286 24.19 -5.75 -8.03
CA ILE A 286 24.43 -5.97 -6.60
C ILE A 286 24.07 -7.42 -6.21
N VAL A 287 22.95 -7.95 -6.73
CA VAL A 287 22.57 -9.35 -6.54
C VAL A 287 23.62 -10.30 -7.11
N ASN A 288 24.19 -10.00 -8.29
CA ASN A 288 25.29 -10.79 -8.86
C ASN A 288 26.56 -10.71 -8.02
N ALA A 289 26.89 -9.55 -7.45
CA ALA A 289 28.00 -9.42 -6.51
C ALA A 289 27.77 -10.24 -5.22
N LEU A 290 26.55 -10.25 -4.67
CA LEU A 290 26.19 -11.10 -3.55
C LEU A 290 26.34 -12.60 -3.88
N ARG A 291 25.89 -13.05 -5.06
CA ARG A 291 26.06 -14.45 -5.49
C ARG A 291 27.54 -14.85 -5.51
N ASN A 292 28.41 -13.99 -6.06
CA ASN A 292 29.84 -14.23 -6.07
C ASN A 292 30.44 -14.22 -4.66
N HIS A 293 29.97 -13.33 -3.78
CA HIS A 293 30.34 -13.30 -2.36
C HIS A 293 30.02 -14.63 -1.66
N LEU A 294 28.81 -15.17 -1.86
CA LEU A 294 28.42 -16.46 -1.26
C LEU A 294 29.29 -17.63 -1.73
N VAL A 295 29.72 -17.64 -3.00
CA VAL A 295 30.64 -18.66 -3.52
C VAL A 295 32.04 -18.50 -2.92
N THR A 296 32.58 -17.29 -2.97
CA THR A 296 33.96 -17.01 -2.53
C THR A 296 34.15 -17.18 -1.03
N THR A 297 33.11 -16.95 -0.23
CA THR A 297 33.12 -17.18 1.22
C THR A 297 32.79 -18.63 1.61
N GLY A 298 32.48 -19.50 0.64
CA GLY A 298 32.15 -20.91 0.88
C GLY A 298 30.75 -21.15 1.45
N LYS A 299 29.91 -20.12 1.50
CA LYS A 299 28.52 -20.18 2.02
C LYS A 299 27.54 -20.86 1.07
N ALA A 300 27.87 -20.89 -0.21
CA ALA A 300 27.12 -21.62 -1.24
C ALA A 300 28.08 -22.14 -2.33
N THR A 301 27.65 -23.17 -3.07
CA THR A 301 28.38 -23.60 -4.26
C THR A 301 27.98 -22.75 -5.47
N MET A 302 28.70 -22.86 -6.59
CA MET A 302 28.28 -22.20 -7.83
C MET A 302 26.85 -22.58 -8.25
N ALA A 303 26.42 -23.82 -7.96
CA ALA A 303 25.07 -24.30 -8.27
C ALA A 303 24.01 -23.68 -7.33
N THR A 304 24.31 -23.53 -6.04
CA THR A 304 23.33 -23.07 -5.04
C THR A 304 23.39 -21.56 -4.73
N ALA A 305 24.37 -20.83 -5.24
CA ALA A 305 24.55 -19.40 -4.94
C ALA A 305 23.37 -18.52 -5.38
N GLN A 306 22.72 -18.84 -6.50
CA GLN A 306 21.52 -18.13 -6.94
C GLN A 306 20.37 -18.31 -5.94
N LEU A 307 20.14 -19.55 -5.50
CA LEU A 307 19.13 -19.88 -4.50
C LEU A 307 19.47 -19.22 -3.16
N GLY A 308 20.71 -19.33 -2.68
CA GLY A 308 21.15 -18.70 -1.43
C GLY A 308 20.97 -17.19 -1.41
N ALA A 309 21.34 -16.50 -2.50
CA ALA A 309 21.11 -15.05 -2.62
C ALA A 309 19.61 -14.71 -2.61
N HIS A 310 18.78 -15.48 -3.32
CA HIS A 310 17.33 -15.29 -3.30
C HIS A 310 16.74 -15.45 -1.89
N LEU A 311 17.12 -16.49 -1.15
CA LEU A 311 16.59 -16.75 0.19
C LEU A 311 16.94 -15.64 1.19
N LEU A 312 18.19 -15.14 1.15
CA LEU A 312 18.63 -14.03 2.00
C LEU A 312 17.85 -12.75 1.68
N LEU A 313 17.76 -12.40 0.40
CA LEU A 313 17.11 -11.17 -0.05
C LEU A 313 15.59 -11.21 0.15
N ALA A 314 14.94 -12.35 -0.06
CA ALA A 314 13.48 -12.47 0.14
C ALA A 314 13.08 -12.14 1.58
N ARG A 315 13.93 -12.50 2.56
CA ARG A 315 13.70 -12.22 3.98
C ARG A 315 14.10 -10.80 4.40
N LEU A 316 15.21 -10.27 3.88
CA LEU A 316 15.88 -9.08 4.42
C LEU A 316 15.82 -7.85 3.51
N ALA A 317 15.77 -8.05 2.20
CA ALA A 317 15.82 -6.96 1.22
C ALA A 317 15.04 -7.33 -0.07
N PRO A 318 13.71 -7.58 0.02
CA PRO A 318 12.90 -8.08 -1.08
C PRO A 318 12.84 -7.12 -2.28
N GLN A 319 13.17 -5.83 -2.08
CA GLN A 319 13.29 -4.84 -3.14
C GLN A 319 14.35 -5.21 -4.19
N PHE A 320 15.34 -6.03 -3.85
CA PHE A 320 16.33 -6.52 -4.82
C PHE A 320 15.84 -7.70 -5.67
N LEU A 321 14.68 -8.29 -5.35
CA LEU A 321 14.13 -9.47 -6.03
C LEU A 321 12.91 -9.16 -6.89
N VAL A 322 12.39 -7.94 -6.84
CA VAL A 322 11.30 -7.50 -7.72
C VAL A 322 11.75 -7.67 -9.18
N LYS A 323 10.82 -8.11 -10.03
CA LYS A 323 11.07 -8.38 -11.44
C LYS A 323 11.12 -7.07 -12.23
N ASP A 324 11.86 -7.08 -13.34
CA ASP A 324 11.87 -5.99 -14.32
C ASP A 324 12.21 -4.61 -13.74
N ILE A 325 13.08 -4.54 -12.72
CA ILE A 325 13.61 -3.26 -12.21
C ILE A 325 14.46 -2.62 -13.32
N PRO A 326 14.13 -1.39 -13.77
CA PRO A 326 14.90 -0.76 -14.83
C PRO A 326 16.32 -0.41 -14.36
N ASP A 327 17.30 -0.51 -15.26
CA ASP A 327 18.72 -0.24 -14.94
C ASP A 327 18.99 1.20 -14.45
N LYS A 328 18.11 2.16 -14.77
CA LYS A 328 18.17 3.55 -14.30
C LYS A 328 17.72 3.71 -12.84
N VAL A 329 17.09 2.70 -12.24
CA VAL A 329 16.78 2.69 -10.80
C VAL A 329 18.00 2.16 -10.07
N THR A 330 18.94 3.05 -9.76
CA THR A 330 20.23 2.68 -9.17
C THR A 330 20.26 2.85 -7.65
N TYR A 331 21.05 2.03 -6.95
CA TYR A 331 21.16 2.12 -5.50
C TYR A 331 21.63 3.50 -5.05
N GLY A 332 20.98 4.07 -4.05
CA GLY A 332 21.25 5.41 -3.52
C GLY A 332 20.56 6.55 -4.29
N SER A 333 19.87 6.27 -5.39
CA SER A 333 19.05 7.27 -6.09
C SER A 333 17.72 7.53 -5.37
N GLN A 334 17.07 8.66 -5.68
CA GLN A 334 15.72 8.95 -5.16
C GLN A 334 14.67 7.97 -5.68
N SER A 335 14.80 7.50 -6.94
CA SER A 335 13.91 6.50 -7.50
C SER A 335 14.04 5.17 -6.77
N TRP A 336 15.27 4.76 -6.41
CA TRP A 336 15.50 3.59 -5.55
C TRP A 336 14.91 3.76 -4.15
N ALA A 337 15.08 4.94 -3.53
CA ALA A 337 14.49 5.23 -2.22
C ALA A 337 12.95 5.11 -2.27
N SER A 338 12.32 5.74 -3.26
CA SER A 338 10.87 5.70 -3.46
C SER A 338 10.37 4.29 -3.73
N PHE A 339 11.08 3.54 -4.57
CA PHE A 339 10.79 2.15 -4.87
C PHE A 339 10.94 1.23 -3.64
N HIS A 340 11.98 1.43 -2.82
CA HIS A 340 12.16 0.70 -1.57
C HIS A 340 10.99 0.96 -0.61
N LEU A 341 10.51 2.20 -0.50
CA LEU A 341 9.31 2.53 0.29
C LEU A 341 8.05 1.84 -0.25
N ALA A 342 7.87 1.81 -1.58
CA ALA A 342 6.76 1.11 -2.22
C ALA A 342 6.78 -0.40 -1.93
N VAL A 343 7.94 -1.03 -2.04
CA VAL A 343 8.14 -2.45 -1.66
C VAL A 343 7.81 -2.65 -0.19
N ALA A 344 8.35 -1.80 0.70
CA ALA A 344 8.11 -1.91 2.14
C ALA A 344 6.62 -1.78 2.50
N LYS A 345 5.89 -0.90 1.80
CA LYS A 345 4.44 -0.73 1.97
C LYS A 345 3.67 -2.01 1.63
N ILE A 346 4.01 -2.66 0.53
CA ILE A 346 3.36 -3.92 0.11
C ILE A 346 3.74 -5.06 1.05
N GLU A 347 5.05 -5.22 1.33
CA GLU A 347 5.58 -6.27 2.22
C GLU A 347 5.12 -6.14 3.67
N ALA A 348 4.69 -4.95 4.10
CA ALA A 348 4.06 -4.75 5.40
C ALA A 348 2.68 -5.42 5.48
N SER A 349 1.93 -5.47 4.38
CA SER A 349 0.60 -6.09 4.29
C SER A 349 0.61 -7.53 3.84
N THR A 350 1.50 -7.90 2.93
CA THR A 350 1.53 -9.21 2.29
C THR A 350 2.98 -9.70 2.14
N PRO A 351 3.62 -10.15 3.24
CA PRO A 351 5.04 -10.52 3.21
C PRO A 351 5.37 -11.60 2.17
N GLY A 352 6.42 -11.36 1.38
CA GLY A 352 6.94 -12.27 0.37
C GLY A 352 6.31 -12.14 -1.03
N VAL A 353 5.36 -11.22 -1.25
CA VAL A 353 4.73 -11.07 -2.58
C VAL A 353 5.56 -10.25 -3.56
N THR A 354 6.35 -9.28 -3.11
CA THR A 354 7.00 -8.34 -4.05
C THR A 354 8.05 -9.01 -4.95
N PRO A 355 8.76 -10.08 -4.55
CA PRO A 355 9.59 -10.87 -5.48
C PRO A 355 8.80 -11.48 -6.65
N GLN A 356 7.47 -11.61 -6.54
CA GLN A 356 6.61 -12.11 -7.62
C GLN A 356 6.08 -11.01 -8.54
N MET A 357 6.19 -9.74 -8.13
CA MET A 357 5.70 -8.58 -8.85
C MET A 357 6.77 -8.00 -9.77
N SER A 358 6.34 -7.34 -10.85
CA SER A 358 7.20 -6.44 -11.62
C SER A 358 7.33 -5.07 -10.95
N TYR A 359 8.36 -4.32 -11.30
CA TYR A 359 8.57 -2.95 -10.85
C TYR A 359 7.32 -2.08 -11.05
N ALA A 360 6.70 -2.17 -12.24
CA ALA A 360 5.48 -1.40 -12.56
C ALA A 360 4.28 -1.78 -11.67
N GLN A 361 4.13 -3.08 -11.35
CA GLN A 361 3.07 -3.55 -10.44
C GLN A 361 3.27 -3.01 -9.03
N VAL A 362 4.51 -3.07 -8.51
CA VAL A 362 4.84 -2.55 -7.17
C VAL A 362 4.49 -1.07 -7.05
N MET A 363 4.92 -0.25 -8.01
CA MET A 363 4.67 1.19 -7.96
C MET A 363 3.18 1.52 -8.09
N SER A 364 2.46 0.82 -8.98
CA SER A 364 1.01 1.00 -9.15
C SER A 364 0.22 0.65 -7.88
N ILE A 365 0.52 -0.48 -7.24
CA ILE A 365 -0.17 -0.94 -6.03
C ILE A 365 0.13 -0.01 -4.84
N ALA A 366 1.38 0.42 -4.69
CA ALA A 366 1.78 1.30 -3.60
C ALA A 366 1.10 2.68 -3.71
N ASP A 367 0.87 3.19 -4.93
CA ASP A 367 0.20 4.46 -5.16
C ASP A 367 -1.30 4.43 -4.86
N ALA A 368 -1.96 3.32 -5.15
CA ALA A 368 -3.39 3.15 -4.93
C ALA A 368 -3.76 2.82 -3.47
N SER A 369 -2.76 2.55 -2.62
CA SER A 369 -2.95 2.11 -1.25
C SER A 369 -2.86 3.27 -0.27
N ASP A 370 -3.72 3.32 0.75
CA ASP A 370 -3.62 4.28 1.86
C ASP A 370 -2.67 3.78 2.99
N ALA A 371 -1.99 2.65 2.79
CA ALA A 371 -1.12 2.09 3.83
C ALA A 371 0.09 3.00 4.14
N SER A 372 0.28 3.30 5.41
CA SER A 372 1.47 4.04 5.89
C SER A 372 2.68 3.12 5.96
N VAL A 373 3.83 3.59 5.48
CA VAL A 373 5.13 2.95 5.78
C VAL A 373 5.54 3.31 7.20
N TYR A 374 6.17 2.38 7.93
CA TYR A 374 6.67 2.63 9.28
C TYR A 374 7.71 3.77 9.31
N ASP A 375 7.62 4.66 10.30
CA ASP A 375 8.54 5.79 10.50
C ASP A 375 10.01 5.35 10.49
N ALA A 376 10.33 4.20 11.10
CA ALA A 376 11.68 3.64 11.14
C ALA A 376 12.19 3.23 9.75
N THR A 377 11.33 2.64 8.90
CA THR A 377 11.68 2.27 7.53
C THR A 377 11.87 3.50 6.66
N GLN A 378 11.01 4.53 6.82
CA GLN A 378 11.18 5.80 6.12
C GLN A 378 12.50 6.48 6.49
N THR A 379 12.80 6.55 7.78
CA THR A 379 14.06 7.11 8.31
C THR A 379 15.28 6.36 7.76
N ALA A 380 15.25 5.03 7.81
CA ALA A 380 16.29 4.17 7.28
C ALA A 380 16.55 4.42 5.78
N VAL A 381 15.50 4.45 4.96
CA VAL A 381 15.62 4.71 3.51
C VAL A 381 16.18 6.11 3.24
N LEU A 382 15.75 7.09 4.02
CA LEU A 382 16.22 8.46 3.92
C LEU A 382 17.70 8.58 4.27
N ILE A 383 18.16 7.91 5.33
CA ILE A 383 19.58 7.85 5.71
C ILE A 383 20.42 7.23 4.59
N ASP A 384 19.98 6.10 4.00
CA ASP A 384 20.70 5.47 2.88
C ASP A 384 20.89 6.41 1.70
N TRP A 385 19.81 7.10 1.32
CA TRP A 385 19.87 8.09 0.27
C TRP A 385 20.82 9.25 0.65
N ALA A 386 20.71 9.76 1.87
CA ALA A 386 21.50 10.91 2.32
C ALA A 386 23.00 10.61 2.38
N VAL A 387 23.38 9.41 2.85
CA VAL A 387 24.77 8.95 2.86
C VAL A 387 25.28 8.76 1.42
N ALA A 388 24.52 8.09 0.55
CA ALA A 388 24.94 7.84 -0.83
C ALA A 388 25.09 9.14 -1.67
N ASN A 389 24.40 10.22 -1.27
CA ASN A 389 24.43 11.53 -1.93
C ASN A 389 25.28 12.58 -1.19
N GLY A 390 25.99 12.21 -0.12
CA GLY A 390 26.91 13.12 0.58
C GLY A 390 26.21 14.21 1.41
N VAL A 391 24.94 14.02 1.74
CA VAL A 391 24.18 14.90 2.65
C VAL A 391 24.56 14.61 4.10
N LEU A 392 24.77 13.33 4.42
CA LEU A 392 25.19 12.85 5.74
C LEU A 392 26.45 11.98 5.65
N ASP A 393 27.24 11.97 6.73
CA ASP A 393 28.35 11.04 6.91
C ASP A 393 27.82 9.65 7.30
N LYS A 394 28.47 8.57 6.84
CA LYS A 394 28.13 7.22 7.28
C LYS A 394 28.49 7.05 8.77
N LYS A 395 27.48 6.79 9.60
CA LYS A 395 27.56 6.51 11.04
C LYS A 395 26.71 5.30 11.39
N ASP A 396 26.89 4.76 12.60
CA ASP A 396 25.91 3.83 13.17
C ASP A 396 24.55 4.51 13.31
N ASP A 397 23.47 3.77 13.04
CA ASP A 397 22.12 4.33 12.95
C ASP A 397 21.67 5.05 14.24
N SER A 398 22.15 4.60 15.41
CA SER A 398 21.87 5.22 16.72
C SER A 398 22.56 6.58 16.93
N LEU A 399 23.50 6.96 16.05
CA LEU A 399 24.28 8.18 16.18
C LEU A 399 23.73 9.34 15.34
N TYR A 400 22.75 9.11 14.46
CA TYR A 400 22.12 10.20 13.70
C TYR A 400 21.18 11.01 14.57
N SER A 401 21.43 12.32 14.65
CA SER A 401 20.57 13.25 15.35
C SER A 401 19.30 13.57 14.57
N SER A 402 18.24 14.02 15.26
CA SER A 402 17.01 14.48 14.60
C SER A 402 17.26 15.61 13.61
N ALA A 403 18.24 16.49 13.89
CA ALA A 403 18.61 17.58 12.97
C ALA A 403 19.23 17.05 11.67
N GLU A 404 20.03 15.99 11.73
CA GLU A 404 20.60 15.32 10.55
C GLU A 404 19.51 14.64 9.72
N ILE A 405 18.56 13.96 10.36
CA ILE A 405 17.42 13.33 9.68
C ILE A 405 16.54 14.40 9.00
N GLU A 406 16.27 15.51 9.69
CA GLU A 406 15.50 16.63 9.14
C GLU A 406 16.21 17.31 7.96
N ARG A 407 17.54 17.45 8.03
CA ARG A 407 18.34 17.93 6.90
C ARG A 407 18.23 16.98 5.71
N ALA A 408 18.43 15.68 5.93
CA ALA A 408 18.28 14.67 4.89
C ALA A 408 16.90 14.75 4.22
N ARG A 409 15.84 14.90 5.02
CA ARG A 409 14.47 15.04 4.54
C ARG A 409 14.27 16.29 3.70
N SER A 410 14.78 17.43 4.17
CA SER A 410 14.72 18.71 3.46
C SER A 410 15.40 18.59 2.09
N ASP A 411 16.63 18.06 2.06
CA ASP A 411 17.41 17.92 0.83
C ASP A 411 16.76 16.91 -0.13
N PHE A 412 16.17 15.82 0.40
CA PHE A 412 15.41 14.85 -0.39
C PHE A 412 14.20 15.51 -1.05
N ASN A 413 13.38 16.21 -0.27
CA ASN A 413 12.17 16.85 -0.78
C ASN A 413 12.50 18.00 -1.75
N GLN A 414 13.57 18.77 -1.50
CA GLN A 414 14.04 19.79 -2.42
C GLN A 414 14.43 19.19 -3.78
N GLN A 415 15.24 18.13 -3.80
CA GLN A 415 15.62 17.46 -5.05
C GLN A 415 14.38 16.90 -5.77
N LEU A 416 13.39 16.38 -5.03
CA LEU A 416 12.13 15.90 -5.59
C LEU A 416 11.33 17.03 -6.26
N ASP A 417 11.20 18.17 -5.59
CA ASP A 417 10.46 19.34 -6.09
C ASP A 417 11.15 19.97 -7.31
N GLU A 418 12.48 20.09 -7.29
CA GLU A 418 13.27 20.58 -8.44
C GLU A 418 13.07 19.68 -9.66
N ARG A 419 13.15 18.36 -9.47
CA ARG A 419 12.89 17.39 -10.55
C ARG A 419 11.45 17.51 -11.04
N ALA A 420 10.46 17.59 -10.16
CA ALA A 420 9.05 17.64 -10.57
C ALA A 420 8.76 18.90 -11.38
N THR A 421 9.33 20.02 -10.94
CA THR A 421 9.31 21.29 -11.67
C THR A 421 9.97 21.12 -13.04
N ALA A 422 11.17 20.54 -13.11
CA ALA A 422 11.86 20.31 -14.37
C ALA A 422 11.08 19.42 -15.35
N SER A 423 10.35 18.42 -14.85
CA SER A 423 9.49 17.56 -15.69
C SER A 423 8.37 18.40 -16.35
N SER A 424 7.75 19.31 -15.59
CA SER A 424 6.78 20.27 -16.15
C SER A 424 7.41 21.24 -17.16
N GLN A 425 8.61 21.74 -16.87
CA GLN A 425 9.34 22.68 -17.73
C GLN A 425 9.70 22.05 -19.08
N LEU A 426 10.19 20.81 -19.07
CA LEU A 426 10.51 20.04 -20.28
C LEU A 426 9.29 19.75 -21.16
N ARG A 427 8.10 19.66 -20.54
CA ARG A 427 6.82 19.42 -21.22
C ARG A 427 6.12 20.69 -21.69
N THR A 428 6.72 21.88 -21.47
CA THR A 428 6.15 23.15 -21.93
C THR A 428 6.02 23.11 -23.46
N PRO A 429 4.80 23.25 -24.02
CA PRO A 429 4.62 23.18 -25.46
C PRO A 429 5.27 24.38 -26.16
N ILE A 430 5.91 24.11 -27.31
CA ILE A 430 6.38 25.17 -28.20
C ILE A 430 5.14 25.93 -28.71
N PRO A 431 5.13 27.28 -28.67
CA PRO A 431 3.99 28.06 -29.15
C PRO A 431 3.73 27.78 -30.63
N ASP A 432 2.45 27.80 -31.00
CA ASP A 432 2.01 27.61 -32.39
C ASP A 432 1.71 28.98 -33.02
N LEU A 433 2.49 29.36 -34.03
CA LEU A 433 2.32 30.62 -34.77
C LEU A 433 0.92 30.74 -35.35
N LYS A 434 0.35 29.64 -35.89
CA LYS A 434 -1.00 29.63 -36.45
C LYS A 434 -2.05 29.91 -35.38
N GLN A 435 -1.94 29.29 -34.21
CA GLN A 435 -2.89 29.52 -33.11
C GLN A 435 -2.83 30.97 -32.61
N ILE A 436 -1.62 31.53 -32.47
CA ILE A 436 -1.45 32.94 -32.08
C ILE A 436 -2.02 33.88 -33.15
N ALA A 437 -1.79 33.59 -34.44
CA ALA A 437 -2.32 34.36 -35.55
C ALA A 437 -3.85 34.33 -35.57
N LEU A 438 -4.47 33.15 -35.44
CA LEU A 438 -5.92 32.99 -35.37
C LEU A 438 -6.52 33.76 -34.19
N ALA A 439 -5.93 33.62 -33.00
CA ALA A 439 -6.40 34.34 -31.80
C ALA A 439 -6.35 35.86 -31.98
N LYS A 440 -5.29 36.40 -32.60
CA LYS A 440 -5.18 37.82 -32.89
C LYS A 440 -6.13 38.29 -33.98
N LEU A 441 -6.33 37.48 -35.03
CA LEU A 441 -7.30 37.75 -36.08
C LEU A 441 -8.72 37.79 -35.53
N GLU A 442 -9.10 36.83 -34.69
CA GLU A 442 -10.39 36.83 -33.98
C GLU A 442 -10.56 38.05 -33.07
N GLN A 443 -9.51 38.41 -32.30
CA GLN A 443 -9.54 39.60 -31.45
C GLN A 443 -9.76 40.88 -32.26
N GLN A 444 -9.14 40.96 -33.45
CA GLN A 444 -9.11 42.18 -34.24
C GLN A 444 -10.32 42.35 -35.17
N PHE A 445 -10.83 41.26 -35.71
CA PHE A 445 -11.87 41.27 -36.74
C PHE A 445 -13.18 40.59 -36.29
N GLY A 446 -13.20 39.94 -35.11
CA GLY A 446 -14.37 39.25 -34.57
C GLY A 446 -14.48 37.79 -35.01
N LYS A 447 -15.49 37.09 -34.48
CA LYS A 447 -15.77 35.68 -34.80
C LYS A 447 -16.61 35.55 -36.07
N GLY A 448 -16.49 34.41 -36.77
CA GLY A 448 -17.31 34.08 -37.95
C GLY A 448 -16.72 34.51 -39.30
N ILE A 449 -15.51 35.05 -39.31
CA ILE A 449 -14.75 35.33 -40.52
C ILE A 449 -13.96 34.08 -40.93
N PRO A 450 -13.95 33.70 -42.21
CA PRO A 450 -13.21 32.53 -42.68
C PRO A 450 -11.71 32.81 -42.78
N PHE A 451 -11.02 32.93 -41.63
CA PHE A 451 -9.61 33.35 -41.57
C PHE A 451 -8.63 32.43 -42.31
N GLU A 452 -8.98 31.16 -42.50
CA GLU A 452 -8.14 30.13 -43.15
C GLU A 452 -8.48 29.92 -44.64
N GLU A 453 -9.59 30.46 -45.14
CA GLU A 453 -9.98 30.26 -46.54
C GLU A 453 -9.07 31.06 -47.48
N LYS A 454 -8.42 30.39 -48.43
CA LYS A 454 -7.50 30.99 -49.41
C LYS A 454 -8.23 31.75 -50.51
N CYS A 455 -8.80 32.89 -50.15
CA CYS A 455 -9.65 33.73 -51.01
C CYS A 455 -9.09 35.14 -51.25
N ILE A 456 -7.82 35.39 -50.94
CA ILE A 456 -7.17 36.71 -51.05
C ILE A 456 -6.04 36.65 -52.08
N LYS A 457 -5.91 37.66 -52.95
CA LYS A 457 -4.84 37.79 -53.95
C LYS A 457 -4.19 39.17 -53.87
N ALA A 458 -2.91 39.24 -54.23
CA ALA A 458 -2.20 40.51 -54.35
C ALA A 458 -2.74 41.33 -55.55
N ASP A 459 -2.85 42.65 -55.39
CA ASP A 459 -3.22 43.54 -56.48
C ASP A 459 -2.02 43.84 -57.38
N TYR A 460 -2.07 43.39 -58.63
CA TYR A 460 -0.95 43.32 -59.58
C TYR A 460 -0.35 44.66 -60.05
N TYR A 461 -0.75 45.79 -59.47
CA TYR A 461 -0.26 47.13 -59.85
C TYR A 461 1.09 47.52 -59.19
N PHE A 462 1.62 46.74 -58.24
CA PHE A 462 2.83 47.07 -57.47
C PHE A 462 4.01 46.13 -57.77
N ARG A 463 5.27 46.60 -57.66
CA ARG A 463 6.47 45.76 -57.90
C ARG A 463 6.53 44.54 -56.97
N SER A 464 6.01 44.64 -55.74
CA SER A 464 5.90 43.54 -54.78
C SER A 464 4.91 42.45 -55.21
N ALA A 465 3.92 42.76 -56.06
CA ALA A 465 2.94 41.78 -56.53
C ALA A 465 3.52 40.71 -57.47
N LYS A 466 4.74 40.90 -58.00
CA LYS A 466 5.45 39.85 -58.75
C LYS A 466 5.95 38.70 -57.87
N ILE A 467 6.08 38.95 -56.56
CA ILE A 467 6.61 38.00 -55.56
C ILE A 467 5.47 37.18 -54.94
N HIS A 468 4.21 37.65 -55.00
CA HIS A 468 3.04 37.01 -54.39
C HIS A 468 2.05 36.49 -55.45
N GLN A 469 2.28 35.30 -56.01
CA GLN A 469 1.53 34.78 -57.16
C GLN A 469 0.35 33.85 -56.79
N GLY A 470 0.29 33.36 -55.56
CA GLY A 470 -0.77 32.46 -55.07
C GLY A 470 -2.02 33.14 -54.51
N THR A 471 -2.95 32.30 -54.05
CA THR A 471 -4.10 32.69 -53.21
C THR A 471 -3.77 32.50 -51.74
N TYR A 472 -4.00 33.53 -50.94
CA TYR A 472 -3.71 33.59 -49.51
C TYR A 472 -5.00 33.65 -48.70
N SER A 473 -4.91 33.25 -47.44
CA SER A 473 -5.93 33.48 -46.42
C SER A 473 -5.56 34.70 -45.54
N MET A 474 -6.48 35.16 -44.68
CA MET A 474 -6.11 36.19 -43.68
C MET A 474 -5.06 35.67 -42.71
N LEU A 475 -5.11 34.37 -42.40
CA LEU A 475 -4.12 33.67 -41.59
C LEU A 475 -2.73 33.69 -42.25
N ASP A 476 -2.64 33.35 -43.55
CA ASP A 476 -1.36 33.41 -44.28
C ASP A 476 -0.76 34.82 -44.19
N ILE A 477 -1.57 35.85 -44.48
CA ILE A 477 -1.13 37.26 -44.45
C ILE A 477 -0.68 37.69 -43.05
N ALA A 478 -1.37 37.23 -42.00
CA ALA A 478 -1.02 37.56 -40.62
C ALA A 478 0.26 36.84 -40.13
N MET A 479 0.58 35.67 -40.69
CA MET A 479 1.79 34.91 -40.37
C MET A 479 3.01 35.36 -41.18
N MET A 480 2.82 36.10 -42.28
CA MET A 480 3.92 36.60 -43.13
C MET A 480 4.73 37.71 -42.44
N ASP A 481 6.03 37.47 -42.26
CA ASP A 481 6.99 38.45 -41.72
C ASP A 481 7.58 39.32 -42.84
N HIS A 482 6.76 40.15 -43.51
CA HIS A 482 7.21 41.01 -44.61
C HIS A 482 6.81 42.48 -44.44
N HIS A 483 7.74 43.39 -44.76
CA HIS A 483 7.58 44.85 -44.63
C HIS A 483 6.90 45.52 -45.85
N ASP A 484 6.93 44.89 -47.02
CA ASP A 484 6.34 45.40 -48.26
C ASP A 484 5.06 44.63 -48.61
N VAL A 485 3.97 44.88 -47.89
CA VAL A 485 2.67 44.26 -48.18
C VAL A 485 2.00 44.92 -49.39
N PRO A 486 1.63 44.17 -50.45
CA PRO A 486 0.82 44.71 -51.55
C PRO A 486 -0.58 45.06 -51.05
N LYS A 487 -1.33 45.87 -51.81
CA LYS A 487 -2.79 45.96 -51.60
C LYS A 487 -3.41 44.59 -51.89
N TRP A 488 -4.23 44.10 -50.98
CA TRP A 488 -4.91 42.81 -51.11
C TRP A 488 -6.31 42.97 -51.69
N LYS A 489 -6.76 41.98 -52.47
CA LYS A 489 -8.14 41.84 -52.98
C LYS A 489 -8.71 40.50 -52.54
N ALA A 490 -9.91 40.52 -51.95
CA ALA A 490 -10.63 39.30 -51.59
C ALA A 490 -11.64 38.90 -52.67
N THR A 491 -11.77 37.60 -52.93
CA THR A 491 -12.83 37.02 -53.77
C THR A 491 -14.07 36.65 -52.98
N ASP A 492 -13.97 36.62 -51.64
CA ASP A 492 -15.08 36.38 -50.72
C ASP A 492 -15.49 37.67 -50.01
N SER A 493 -16.77 38.04 -50.10
CA SER A 493 -17.35 39.22 -49.46
C SER A 493 -17.36 39.19 -47.93
N ARG A 494 -17.18 38.01 -47.31
CA ARG A 494 -17.08 37.85 -45.85
C ARG A 494 -15.76 38.37 -45.29
N ILE A 495 -14.74 38.56 -46.14
CA ILE A 495 -13.44 39.08 -45.74
C ILE A 495 -13.49 40.62 -45.64
N PRO A 496 -13.16 41.22 -44.48
CA PRO A 496 -13.13 42.67 -44.31
C PRO A 496 -11.86 43.28 -44.95
N ILE A 497 -11.77 43.23 -46.28
CA ILE A 497 -10.55 43.53 -47.05
C ILE A 497 -10.06 44.99 -46.87
N ASP A 498 -10.99 45.94 -46.74
CA ASP A 498 -10.63 47.35 -46.47
C ASP A 498 -10.02 47.51 -45.09
N SER A 499 -10.54 46.80 -44.08
CA SER A 499 -9.98 46.80 -42.73
C SER A 499 -8.64 46.07 -42.65
N LEU A 500 -8.45 45.03 -43.48
CA LEU A 500 -7.17 44.33 -43.62
C LEU A 500 -6.10 45.21 -44.27
N ASN A 501 -6.46 46.02 -45.27
CA ASN A 501 -5.56 46.94 -45.96
C ASN A 501 -5.29 48.26 -45.20
N ALA A 502 -6.18 48.67 -44.29
CA ALA A 502 -6.14 49.99 -43.63
C ALA A 502 -5.38 50.06 -42.29
N ARG A 503 -4.99 48.93 -41.69
CA ARG A 503 -4.42 48.88 -40.32
C ARG A 503 -2.92 48.57 -40.28
N GLU A 504 -2.28 49.02 -39.20
CA GLU A 504 -0.94 48.57 -38.78
C GLU A 504 -0.91 47.04 -38.62
N LYS A 505 0.22 46.42 -38.97
CA LYS A 505 0.41 44.97 -38.99
C LYS A 505 -0.10 44.31 -37.70
N VAL A 506 -0.85 43.22 -37.84
CA VAL A 506 -1.12 42.33 -36.71
C VAL A 506 0.24 41.81 -36.23
N ASN A 507 0.70 42.23 -35.04
CA ASN A 507 2.02 41.84 -34.54
C ASN A 507 2.03 40.39 -34.05
N VAL A 508 1.74 39.44 -34.95
CA VAL A 508 1.71 38.00 -34.65
C VAL A 508 3.10 37.52 -34.29
N PHE A 509 4.08 37.95 -35.08
CA PHE A 509 5.43 37.44 -35.01
C PHE A 509 6.18 37.81 -33.74
N ASP A 510 6.17 39.07 -33.29
CA ASP A 510 6.89 39.43 -32.06
C ASP A 510 6.26 38.74 -30.85
N SER A 511 4.93 38.55 -30.86
CA SER A 511 4.24 37.80 -29.80
C SER A 511 4.57 36.31 -29.83
N PHE A 512 4.65 35.71 -31.02
CA PHE A 512 5.14 34.35 -31.17
C PHE A 512 6.60 34.23 -30.74
N LYS A 513 7.47 35.15 -31.16
CA LYS A 513 8.90 35.14 -30.83
C LYS A 513 9.09 35.29 -29.32
N THR A 514 8.38 36.20 -28.67
CA THR A 514 8.42 36.37 -27.21
C THR A 514 7.99 35.08 -26.50
N ALA A 515 6.83 34.51 -26.88
CA ALA A 515 6.36 33.25 -26.31
C ALA A 515 7.33 32.09 -26.57
N PHE A 516 8.00 32.09 -27.73
CA PHE A 516 8.98 31.08 -28.11
C PHE A 516 10.23 31.21 -27.26
N ASP A 517 10.81 32.41 -27.14
CA ASP A 517 11.99 32.69 -26.33
C ASP A 517 11.72 32.33 -24.86
N ASP A 518 10.53 32.67 -24.33
CA ASP A 518 10.10 32.30 -22.98
C ASP A 518 10.02 30.78 -22.80
N THR A 519 9.38 30.06 -23.74
CA THR A 519 9.30 28.59 -23.71
C THR A 519 10.68 27.94 -23.77
N ILE A 520 11.58 28.41 -24.65
CA ILE A 520 12.94 27.88 -24.76
C ILE A 520 13.71 28.15 -23.46
N SER A 521 13.57 29.33 -22.86
CA SER A 521 14.19 29.66 -21.57
C SER A 521 13.73 28.71 -20.46
N VAL A 522 12.42 28.43 -20.39
CA VAL A 522 11.85 27.47 -19.43
C VAL A 522 12.38 26.05 -19.67
N GLN A 523 12.38 25.58 -20.92
CA GLN A 523 12.90 24.26 -21.27
C GLN A 523 14.40 24.13 -20.98
N LYS A 524 15.20 25.18 -21.20
CA LYS A 524 16.62 25.23 -20.83
C LYS A 524 16.82 24.95 -19.33
N GLN A 525 15.96 25.48 -18.44
CA GLN A 525 16.03 25.17 -16.99
C GLN A 525 15.71 23.70 -16.70
N GLY A 526 14.72 23.14 -17.40
CA GLY A 526 14.40 21.71 -17.29
C GLY A 526 15.57 20.81 -17.71
N ILE A 527 16.25 21.15 -18.81
CA ILE A 527 17.42 20.43 -19.32
C ILE A 527 18.59 20.50 -18.33
N LYS A 528 18.84 21.67 -17.71
CA LYS A 528 19.88 21.79 -16.68
C LYS A 528 19.63 20.85 -15.52
N THR A 529 18.40 20.82 -15.01
CA THR A 529 18.01 19.94 -13.91
C THR A 529 18.14 18.46 -14.27
N ALA A 530 17.81 18.10 -15.52
CA ALA A 530 18.02 16.75 -16.01
C ALA A 530 19.50 16.34 -16.06
N ILE A 531 20.41 17.24 -16.46
CA ILE A 531 21.84 16.96 -16.45
C ILE A 531 22.35 16.79 -15.03
N LYS A 532 21.96 17.70 -14.10
CA LYS A 532 22.25 17.57 -12.66
C LYS A 532 21.81 16.19 -12.14
N HIS A 533 20.60 15.76 -12.53
CA HIS A 533 20.06 14.47 -12.15
C HIS A 533 20.86 13.29 -12.72
N MET A 534 21.19 13.30 -14.01
CA MET A 534 21.98 12.24 -14.64
C MET A 534 23.37 12.09 -14.00
N ILE A 535 24.04 13.21 -13.68
CA ILE A 535 25.34 13.19 -12.99
C ILE A 535 25.19 12.60 -11.59
N ALA A 536 24.16 13.00 -10.84
CA ALA A 536 23.90 12.47 -9.50
C ALA A 536 23.60 10.96 -9.48
N GLN A 537 23.11 10.38 -10.58
CA GLN A 537 22.87 8.94 -10.70
C GLN A 537 24.12 8.10 -11.03
N LEU A 538 25.23 8.74 -11.41
CA LEU A 538 26.44 8.02 -11.79
C LEU A 538 27.06 7.26 -10.61
N PRO A 539 27.81 6.17 -10.89
CA PRO A 539 28.62 5.50 -9.87
C PRO A 539 29.52 6.50 -9.12
N LEU A 540 29.75 6.28 -7.83
CA LEU A 540 30.49 7.23 -6.98
C LEU A 540 31.85 7.64 -7.58
N ALA A 541 32.59 6.70 -8.18
CA ALA A 541 33.86 6.99 -8.82
C ALA A 541 33.73 8.00 -9.96
N ASP A 542 32.67 7.89 -10.78
CA ASP A 542 32.43 8.80 -11.89
C ASP A 542 31.95 10.18 -11.41
N ARG A 543 31.13 10.23 -10.34
CA ARG A 543 30.79 11.49 -9.67
C ARG A 543 32.04 12.20 -9.14
N LYS A 544 32.92 11.48 -8.44
CA LYS A 544 34.19 12.04 -7.94
C LYS A 544 35.07 12.59 -9.07
N ASN A 545 35.13 11.90 -10.21
CA ASN A 545 35.86 12.38 -11.37
C ASN A 545 35.30 13.72 -11.88
N LEU A 546 33.98 13.80 -12.10
CA LEU A 546 33.34 15.03 -12.59
C LEU A 546 33.41 16.19 -11.57
N GLU A 547 33.45 15.88 -10.28
CA GLU A 547 33.42 16.88 -9.22
C GLU A 547 34.81 17.42 -8.84
N SER A 548 35.91 16.74 -9.23
CA SER A 548 37.27 17.11 -8.82
C SER A 548 38.31 17.13 -9.94
N GLY A 549 38.09 16.41 -11.04
CA GLY A 549 39.03 16.35 -12.16
C GLY A 549 38.80 17.48 -13.16
N GLU A 550 39.86 18.01 -13.78
CA GLU A 550 39.79 19.05 -14.80
C GLU A 550 38.86 18.67 -15.98
N ILE A 551 37.93 19.55 -16.36
CA ILE A 551 36.89 19.27 -17.35
C ILE A 551 37.11 20.05 -18.65
N HIS A 552 37.05 19.34 -19.77
CA HIS A 552 36.97 19.91 -21.12
C HIS A 552 35.78 19.33 -21.89
N PHE A 553 35.09 20.18 -22.66
CA PHE A 553 33.93 19.77 -23.45
C PHE A 553 34.30 19.62 -24.93
N TYR A 554 33.78 18.59 -25.59
CA TYR A 554 33.95 18.41 -27.03
C TYR A 554 32.60 18.11 -27.69
N GLN A 555 32.43 18.58 -28.92
CA GLN A 555 31.24 18.34 -29.72
C GLN A 555 31.64 18.06 -31.17
N GLU A 556 31.02 17.04 -31.77
CA GLU A 556 31.15 16.80 -33.20
C GLU A 556 30.32 17.82 -34.00
N ARG A 557 30.93 18.42 -35.01
CA ARG A 557 30.36 19.44 -35.88
C ARG A 557 30.52 19.05 -37.34
N THR A 558 29.50 19.35 -38.13
CA THR A 558 29.50 19.14 -39.58
C THR A 558 29.52 20.47 -40.30
N TYR A 559 30.49 20.66 -41.18
CA TYR A 559 30.64 21.85 -42.01
C TYR A 559 30.41 21.51 -43.48
N THR A 560 29.78 22.40 -44.24
CA THR A 560 29.70 22.31 -45.69
C THR A 560 30.83 23.12 -46.30
N ILE A 561 31.64 22.47 -47.15
CA ILE A 561 32.71 23.09 -47.91
C ILE A 561 32.10 23.64 -49.21
N ALA A 562 32.29 24.94 -49.45
CA ALA A 562 31.87 25.57 -50.69
C ALA A 562 32.62 25.02 -51.90
N THR A 563 32.04 25.17 -53.09
CA THR A 563 32.71 24.79 -54.35
C THR A 563 33.76 25.79 -54.81
N ASP A 564 33.85 26.96 -54.17
CA ASP A 564 34.90 27.94 -54.40
C ASP A 564 36.12 27.68 -53.50
N PHE A 565 37.27 28.26 -53.86
CA PHE A 565 38.55 28.03 -53.15
C PHE A 565 38.81 28.99 -51.98
N PHE A 566 37.90 29.92 -51.68
CA PHE A 566 38.15 31.03 -50.74
C PHE A 566 37.15 31.09 -49.58
N SER A 567 35.99 30.46 -49.70
CA SER A 567 34.98 30.44 -48.65
C SER A 567 35.38 29.45 -47.55
N PRO A 568 35.40 29.88 -46.27
CA PRO A 568 35.62 28.95 -45.16
C PRO A 568 34.45 27.95 -45.08
N PRO A 569 34.69 26.72 -44.56
CA PRO A 569 33.62 25.75 -44.34
C PRO A 569 32.52 26.34 -43.44
N ALA A 570 31.27 26.28 -43.89
CA ALA A 570 30.12 26.82 -43.17
C ALA A 570 29.52 25.76 -42.24
N LEU A 571 29.37 26.06 -40.95
CA LEU A 571 28.75 25.14 -40.00
C LEU A 571 27.31 24.81 -40.46
N THR A 572 27.02 23.53 -40.61
CA THR A 572 25.75 23.02 -41.13
C THR A 572 24.96 22.25 -40.08
N SER A 573 25.63 21.54 -39.18
CA SER A 573 24.98 20.89 -38.05
C SER A 573 25.93 20.64 -36.88
N LYS A 574 25.36 20.58 -35.68
CA LYS A 574 26.04 20.18 -34.44
C LYS A 574 25.53 18.79 -34.01
N SER A 575 26.42 17.98 -33.44
CA SER A 575 26.04 16.68 -32.88
C SER A 575 25.13 16.86 -31.67
N LYS A 576 24.19 15.92 -31.52
CA LYS A 576 23.23 15.84 -30.41
C LYS A 576 23.87 15.28 -29.12
N LYS A 577 25.16 14.94 -29.21
CA LYS A 577 25.95 14.41 -28.12
C LYS A 577 27.09 15.36 -27.82
N MET A 578 27.48 15.39 -26.54
CA MET A 578 28.69 16.05 -26.09
C MET A 578 29.57 15.07 -25.37
N LEU A 579 30.87 15.29 -25.45
CA LEU A 579 31.87 14.55 -24.71
C LEU A 579 32.44 15.43 -23.61
N ILE A 580 32.53 14.90 -22.40
CA ILE A 580 33.23 15.50 -21.27
C ILE A 580 34.52 14.72 -21.09
N LYS A 581 35.66 15.36 -21.33
CA LYS A 581 36.96 14.81 -21.00
C LYS A 581 37.33 15.25 -19.59
N VAL A 582 37.70 14.30 -18.73
CA VAL A 582 38.05 14.54 -17.33
C VAL A 582 39.49 14.11 -17.06
N GLY A 583 40.29 15.02 -16.49
CA GLY A 583 41.65 14.81 -16.02
C GLY A 583 42.76 15.09 -17.05
N ARG A 584 43.99 15.24 -16.53
CA ARG A 584 45.24 15.45 -17.30
C ARG A 584 45.96 14.14 -17.65
N ASP A 585 45.69 13.07 -16.90
CA ASP A 585 46.41 11.80 -17.00
C ASP A 585 46.01 10.96 -18.20
N ASN A 586 46.93 10.11 -18.65
CA ASN A 586 46.81 9.30 -19.86
C ASN A 586 46.50 7.82 -19.51
N PRO A 587 45.40 7.23 -19.98
CA PRO A 587 44.37 7.83 -20.84
C PRO A 587 43.33 8.63 -20.04
N PRO A 588 42.83 9.77 -20.59
CA PRO A 588 41.79 10.57 -19.95
C PRO A 588 40.47 9.80 -19.92
N ILE A 589 39.65 10.06 -18.89
CA ILE A 589 38.30 9.50 -18.81
C ILE A 589 37.39 10.39 -19.64
N VAL A 590 36.60 9.78 -20.53
CA VAL A 590 35.68 10.50 -21.40
C VAL A 590 34.27 10.03 -21.12
N TYR A 591 33.36 10.97 -20.90
CA TYR A 591 31.93 10.72 -20.75
C TYR A 591 31.19 11.24 -21.96
N GLU A 592 30.35 10.41 -22.58
CA GLU A 592 29.40 10.82 -23.62
C GLU A 592 28.05 11.09 -22.96
N VAL A 593 27.49 12.26 -23.25
CA VAL A 593 26.16 12.66 -22.79
C VAL A 593 25.22 12.69 -23.99
N ASP A 594 24.14 11.91 -23.90
CA ASP A 594 23.08 11.80 -24.91
C ASP A 594 21.75 12.23 -24.27
N LEU A 595 21.37 13.50 -24.51
CA LEU A 595 20.14 14.07 -23.95
C LEU A 595 18.87 13.39 -24.48
N ALA A 596 18.92 12.87 -25.72
CA ALA A 596 17.77 12.18 -26.31
C ALA A 596 17.51 10.83 -25.62
N LYS A 597 18.57 10.14 -25.19
CA LYS A 597 18.46 8.89 -24.41
C LYS A 597 18.36 9.11 -22.91
N GLY A 598 18.69 10.32 -22.45
CA GLY A 598 18.79 10.65 -21.04
C GLY A 598 19.81 9.79 -20.32
N ALA A 599 21.02 9.73 -20.88
CA ALA A 599 22.09 8.89 -20.36
C ALA A 599 23.46 9.58 -20.45
N ILE A 600 24.30 9.29 -19.45
CA ILE A 600 25.73 9.57 -19.46
C ILE A 600 26.45 8.23 -19.41
N ALA A 601 27.34 7.98 -20.37
CA ALA A 601 28.10 6.74 -20.46
C ALA A 601 29.58 7.03 -20.66
N ARG A 602 30.46 6.12 -20.22
CA ARG A 602 31.88 6.22 -20.57
C ARG A 602 32.06 6.00 -22.07
N GLY A 603 32.81 6.88 -22.71
CA GLY A 603 33.05 6.89 -24.15
C GLY A 603 34.53 6.91 -24.50
N LYS A 604 34.82 7.30 -25.74
CA LYS A 604 36.17 7.54 -26.24
C LYS A 604 36.19 8.88 -26.94
N LEU A 605 37.24 9.65 -26.73
CA LEU A 605 37.48 10.88 -27.50
C LEU A 605 38.30 10.53 -28.73
N SER A 606 37.75 10.82 -29.92
CA SER A 606 38.48 10.73 -31.18
C SER A 606 38.45 12.10 -31.85
N LEU A 607 39.60 12.77 -31.91
CA LEU A 607 39.78 14.05 -32.59
C LEU A 607 39.90 13.88 -34.13
N THR A 608 39.27 12.84 -34.67
CA THR A 608 39.29 12.53 -36.10
C THR A 608 38.49 13.55 -36.89
N GLU A 609 39.12 14.11 -37.92
CA GLU A 609 38.48 14.87 -38.98
C GLU A 609 38.30 13.95 -40.19
N PHE A 610 37.08 13.86 -40.73
CA PHE A 610 36.85 13.12 -41.96
C PHE A 610 35.89 13.86 -42.88
N ARG A 611 36.14 13.74 -44.19
CA ARG A 611 35.38 14.39 -45.24
C ARG A 611 34.52 13.36 -45.97
N ASN A 612 33.24 13.66 -46.14
CA ASN A 612 32.33 12.92 -46.99
C ASN A 612 31.71 13.89 -48.01
N ALA A 613 32.14 13.79 -49.27
CA ALA A 613 31.80 14.73 -50.35
C ALA A 613 32.11 16.20 -49.96
N ASN A 614 31.11 17.08 -49.96
CA ASN A 614 31.24 18.47 -49.54
C ASN A 614 31.01 18.67 -48.03
N ARG A 615 30.90 17.61 -47.23
CA ARG A 615 30.72 17.70 -45.77
C ARG A 615 32.00 17.32 -45.03
N LEU A 616 32.37 18.15 -44.07
CA LEU A 616 33.50 17.95 -43.17
C LEU A 616 32.98 17.69 -41.76
N HIS A 617 33.27 16.51 -41.22
CA HIS A 617 32.96 16.14 -39.85
C HIS A 617 34.20 16.33 -38.99
N ARG A 618 34.06 17.07 -37.88
CA ARG A 618 35.16 17.37 -36.97
C ARG A 618 34.68 17.39 -35.53
N THR A 619 35.39 16.71 -34.64
CA THR A 619 35.20 16.83 -33.18
C THR A 619 36.08 17.96 -32.66
N GLU A 620 35.46 19.01 -32.14
CA GLU A 620 36.13 20.23 -31.69
C GLU A 620 35.87 20.47 -30.20
N GLU A 621 36.80 21.16 -29.54
CA GLU A 621 36.62 21.61 -28.16
C GLU A 621 35.59 22.74 -28.10
N PHE A 622 34.71 22.69 -27.10
CA PHE A 622 33.70 23.72 -26.83
C PHE A 622 34.14 24.57 -25.64
N ASN A 623 34.40 25.84 -25.92
CA ASN A 623 34.73 26.83 -24.90
C ASN A 623 33.46 27.47 -24.36
N ILE A 624 33.34 27.53 -23.03
CA ILE A 624 32.22 28.18 -22.33
C ILE A 624 32.44 29.70 -22.36
N GLY A 625 31.40 30.48 -22.68
CA GLY A 625 31.50 31.93 -22.86
C GLY A 625 31.68 32.78 -21.60
N ASP A 626 31.68 32.19 -20.41
CA ASP A 626 31.85 32.87 -19.12
C ASP A 626 33.30 32.79 -18.64
N ALA A 627 33.94 33.92 -18.32
CA ALA A 627 35.36 33.96 -17.97
C ALA A 627 35.69 33.28 -16.62
N GLU A 628 34.74 33.16 -15.69
CA GLU A 628 34.97 32.57 -14.37
C GLU A 628 34.69 31.06 -14.30
N ARG A 629 33.85 30.53 -15.19
CA ARG A 629 33.48 29.10 -15.22
C ARG A 629 34.65 28.17 -15.53
N PRO A 630 35.54 28.46 -16.50
CA PRO A 630 36.71 27.62 -16.77
C PRO A 630 37.56 27.39 -15.51
N ALA A 631 37.78 28.42 -14.70
CA ALA A 631 38.54 28.30 -13.44
C ALA A 631 37.84 27.40 -12.40
N ARG A 632 36.50 27.38 -12.35
CA ARG A 632 35.74 26.46 -11.48
C ARG A 632 35.68 25.03 -12.01
N LEU A 633 36.09 24.81 -13.26
CA LEU A 633 36.19 23.49 -13.91
C LEU A 633 37.63 22.93 -13.91
N ASP A 634 38.59 23.66 -13.37
CA ASP A 634 39.94 23.15 -13.10
C ASP A 634 39.93 22.04 -12.04
N ALA A 635 41.04 21.30 -11.92
CA ALA A 635 41.16 20.24 -10.93
C ALA A 635 41.20 20.80 -9.50
N THR A 636 40.44 20.19 -8.58
CA THR A 636 40.41 20.53 -7.16
C THR A 636 40.73 19.32 -6.28
N PRO A 637 41.23 19.51 -5.04
CA PRO A 637 41.41 18.40 -4.12
C PRO A 637 40.08 17.66 -3.89
N GLY A 638 40.11 16.33 -3.94
CA GLY A 638 38.93 15.50 -3.67
C GLY A 638 38.50 15.59 -2.21
N SER A 639 37.19 15.55 -1.96
CA SER A 639 36.63 15.42 -0.61
C SER A 639 36.65 13.94 -0.15
N ALA A 640 36.75 13.73 1.16
CA ALA A 640 36.54 12.43 1.77
C ALA A 640 35.08 11.97 1.65
N LEU A 641 34.13 12.93 1.69
CA LEU A 641 32.71 12.64 1.55
C LEU A 641 32.29 12.44 0.09
N PRO A 642 31.21 11.68 -0.14
CA PRO A 642 30.58 11.62 -1.45
C PRO A 642 30.18 13.04 -1.89
N PRO A 643 30.38 13.42 -3.16
CA PRO A 643 29.98 14.73 -3.61
C PRO A 643 28.45 14.85 -3.67
N GLN A 644 27.93 16.00 -3.25
CA GLN A 644 26.52 16.39 -3.44
C GLN A 644 26.27 16.82 -4.89
N SER A 645 26.46 15.88 -5.83
CA SER A 645 26.51 16.20 -7.26
C SER A 645 25.25 16.85 -7.80
N PHE A 646 24.08 16.58 -7.22
CA PHE A 646 22.85 17.23 -7.68
C PHE A 646 22.85 18.74 -7.39
N SER A 647 23.36 19.19 -6.25
CA SER A 647 23.34 20.59 -5.81
C SER A 647 24.68 21.32 -6.00
N SER A 648 25.71 20.63 -6.47
CA SER A 648 27.05 21.18 -6.68
C SER A 648 27.05 22.32 -7.70
N VAL A 649 27.74 23.40 -7.38
CA VAL A 649 28.02 24.54 -8.29
C VAL A 649 28.74 24.05 -9.55
N ARG A 650 29.64 23.07 -9.40
CA ARG A 650 30.40 22.52 -10.53
C ARG A 650 29.50 21.75 -11.50
N THR A 651 28.57 20.95 -10.97
CA THR A 651 27.57 20.26 -11.80
C THR A 651 26.59 21.25 -12.45
N GLN A 652 26.29 22.38 -11.80
CA GLN A 652 25.56 23.49 -12.42
C GLN A 652 26.35 24.10 -13.60
N ASP A 653 27.64 24.38 -13.44
CA ASP A 653 28.51 24.89 -14.52
C ASP A 653 28.59 23.92 -15.71
N ILE A 654 28.65 22.60 -15.44
CA ILE A 654 28.55 21.55 -16.47
C ILE A 654 27.21 21.66 -17.21
N ALA A 655 26.09 21.70 -16.49
CA ALA A 655 24.75 21.79 -17.07
C ALA A 655 24.56 23.06 -17.92
N ASP A 656 25.15 24.18 -17.50
CA ASP A 656 25.14 25.44 -18.24
C ASP A 656 25.93 25.34 -19.55
N ALA A 657 27.11 24.71 -19.54
CA ALA A 657 27.91 24.46 -20.74
C ALA A 657 27.14 23.64 -21.79
N PHE A 658 26.38 22.64 -21.34
CA PHE A 658 25.52 21.84 -22.22
C PHE A 658 24.45 22.68 -22.91
N VAL A 659 23.70 23.48 -22.14
CA VAL A 659 22.64 24.34 -22.68
C VAL A 659 23.21 25.35 -23.68
N GLU A 660 24.40 25.90 -23.41
CA GLU A 660 25.10 26.84 -24.30
C GLU A 660 25.52 26.18 -25.61
N ALA A 661 26.12 24.99 -25.55
CA ALA A 661 26.59 24.29 -26.75
C ALA A 661 25.46 23.76 -27.65
N PHE A 662 24.31 23.40 -27.08
CA PHE A 662 23.14 22.96 -27.86
C PHE A 662 22.38 24.10 -28.53
N ASP A 663 22.55 25.35 -28.07
CA ASP A 663 22.12 26.55 -28.80
C ASP A 663 20.64 26.49 -29.23
N LEU A 664 19.78 26.18 -28.26
CA LEU A 664 18.36 25.83 -28.45
C LEU A 664 17.47 27.00 -28.93
N ASP A 665 18.02 28.20 -28.99
CA ASP A 665 17.39 29.46 -29.41
C ASP A 665 17.92 29.99 -30.75
N ASN A 666 18.66 29.16 -31.50
CA ASN A 666 19.21 29.57 -32.79
C ASN A 666 18.13 29.83 -33.86
N ALA A 667 18.53 30.53 -34.93
CA ALA A 667 17.63 30.98 -36.00
C ALA A 667 16.95 29.81 -36.75
N ASP A 668 17.60 28.65 -36.87
CA ASP A 668 17.01 27.48 -37.50
C ASP A 668 15.90 26.87 -36.63
N VAL A 669 16.08 26.88 -35.31
CA VAL A 669 15.06 26.46 -34.33
C VAL A 669 13.82 27.32 -34.47
N LEU A 670 14.03 28.64 -34.46
CA LEU A 670 12.97 29.63 -34.58
C LEU A 670 12.26 29.54 -35.94
N LYS A 671 13.00 29.32 -37.04
CA LYS A 671 12.44 29.15 -38.38
C LYS A 671 11.53 27.93 -38.48
N GLN A 672 11.92 26.81 -37.86
CA GLN A 672 11.09 25.60 -37.86
C GLN A 672 9.83 25.77 -37.00
N ALA A 673 9.95 26.39 -35.82
CA ALA A 673 8.81 26.59 -34.92
C ALA A 673 7.72 27.50 -35.50
N ARG A 674 8.06 28.37 -36.46
CA ARG A 674 7.10 29.22 -37.18
C ARG A 674 6.16 28.44 -38.12
N GLY A 675 6.53 27.22 -38.52
CA GLY A 675 5.81 26.47 -39.54
C GLY A 675 6.05 27.01 -40.96
N VAL A 676 5.31 26.49 -41.94
CA VAL A 676 5.42 26.88 -43.35
C VAL A 676 4.15 27.62 -43.76
N THR A 677 4.27 28.86 -44.24
CA THR A 677 3.15 29.61 -44.85
C THR A 677 3.06 29.32 -46.36
N THR A 678 1.93 29.66 -46.98
CA THR A 678 1.78 29.55 -48.46
C THR A 678 2.87 30.32 -49.22
N PHE A 679 3.38 31.41 -48.64
CA PHE A 679 4.48 32.18 -49.20
C PHE A 679 5.85 31.49 -49.03
N ASP A 680 6.08 30.80 -47.91
CA ASP A 680 7.30 30.01 -47.70
C ASP A 680 7.36 28.81 -48.65
N GLU A 681 6.21 28.20 -48.98
CA GLU A 681 6.08 27.15 -49.99
C GLU A 681 6.43 27.66 -51.40
N GLU A 682 6.12 28.92 -51.71
CA GLU A 682 6.44 29.58 -52.98
C GLU A 682 7.94 29.96 -53.10
N GLN A 683 8.66 30.11 -51.99
CA GLN A 683 10.08 30.48 -51.96
C GLN A 683 11.07 29.33 -51.75
N ALA A 684 10.66 28.18 -51.19
CA ALA A 684 11.60 27.16 -50.72
C ALA A 684 11.90 26.03 -51.73
N SER A 685 13.21 25.84 -52.03
CA SER A 685 13.77 24.54 -52.40
C SER A 685 13.87 23.67 -51.13
N ARG A 686 13.32 22.46 -51.18
CA ARG A 686 13.12 21.56 -50.04
C ARG A 686 14.41 21.25 -49.27
N ASP A 687 14.38 21.33 -47.94
CA ASP A 687 15.29 20.56 -47.08
C ASP A 687 14.68 20.12 -45.74
N LYS A 688 15.01 18.89 -45.37
CA LYS A 688 14.54 18.13 -44.19
C LYS A 688 15.19 18.65 -42.89
N VAL A 689 14.61 19.66 -42.26
CA VAL A 689 15.05 20.17 -40.93
C VAL A 689 14.14 19.67 -39.79
N ASN A 690 12.94 19.16 -40.11
CA ASN A 690 11.91 18.79 -39.13
C ASN A 690 12.35 17.80 -38.04
N GLU A 691 13.34 16.94 -38.29
CA GLU A 691 13.80 15.90 -37.34
C GLU A 691 14.93 16.36 -36.39
N LEU A 692 15.50 17.55 -36.55
CA LEU A 692 16.60 18.02 -35.72
C LEU A 692 16.12 18.40 -34.31
N LEU A 693 15.10 19.26 -34.24
CA LEU A 693 14.58 19.84 -32.99
C LEU A 693 13.68 18.90 -32.21
N LEU A 694 12.84 18.16 -32.92
CA LEU A 694 11.92 17.19 -32.31
C LEU A 694 12.69 16.14 -31.49
N ASN A 695 13.91 15.79 -31.89
CA ASN A 695 14.72 14.79 -31.20
C ASN A 695 15.63 15.35 -30.09
N LEU A 696 15.67 16.68 -29.87
CA LEU A 696 16.41 17.29 -28.76
C LEU A 696 15.57 17.49 -27.50
N ILE A 697 14.23 17.40 -27.61
CA ILE A 697 13.30 17.54 -26.47
C ILE A 697 13.25 16.20 -25.73
N PRO A 698 13.77 16.12 -24.49
CA PRO A 698 13.56 14.94 -23.67
C PRO A 698 12.06 14.65 -23.50
N LEU A 699 11.68 13.37 -23.51
CA LEU A 699 10.28 12.90 -23.33
C LEU A 699 9.33 13.10 -24.51
N ARG A 700 9.83 13.51 -25.69
CA ARG A 700 8.97 13.61 -26.88
C ARG A 700 8.32 12.28 -27.26
N SER A 701 9.03 11.16 -27.19
CA SER A 701 8.49 9.86 -27.61
C SER A 701 7.25 9.48 -26.80
N ALA A 702 7.27 9.72 -25.49
CA ALA A 702 6.11 9.57 -24.63
C ALA A 702 4.93 10.46 -25.07
N ILE A 703 5.17 11.75 -25.32
CA ILE A 703 4.13 12.71 -25.75
C ILE A 703 3.53 12.30 -27.10
N VAL A 704 4.36 11.87 -28.05
CA VAL A 704 3.92 11.43 -29.39
C VAL A 704 3.12 10.13 -29.31
N ASN A 705 3.57 9.17 -28.52
CA ASN A 705 2.86 7.92 -28.30
C ASN A 705 1.49 8.14 -27.63
N PHE A 706 1.37 9.08 -26.68
CA PHE A 706 0.09 9.48 -26.11
C PHE A 706 -0.83 10.19 -27.10
N GLN A 707 -0.30 11.08 -27.94
CA GLN A 707 -1.07 11.77 -28.98
C GLN A 707 -1.56 10.83 -30.08
N GLN A 708 -0.82 9.75 -30.37
CA GLN A 708 -1.17 8.74 -31.37
C GLN A 708 -2.05 7.61 -30.83
N GLY A 709 -2.42 7.63 -29.54
CA GLY A 709 -3.23 6.60 -28.91
C GLY A 709 -2.46 5.30 -28.58
N ASN A 710 -1.13 5.30 -28.71
CA ASN A 710 -0.24 4.21 -28.32
C ASN A 710 0.04 4.29 -26.82
N TYR A 711 -0.98 4.06 -26.00
CA TYR A 711 -0.90 4.25 -24.56
C TYR A 711 0.12 3.30 -23.88
N ALA A 712 0.34 2.09 -24.41
CA ALA A 712 1.32 1.15 -23.85
C ALA A 712 2.76 1.65 -24.06
N ASP A 713 3.10 2.08 -25.28
CA ASP A 713 4.42 2.65 -25.60
C ASP A 713 4.62 4.04 -24.96
N GLY A 714 3.55 4.84 -24.86
CA GLY A 714 3.56 6.13 -24.19
C GLY A 714 3.76 6.02 -22.68
N VAL A 715 3.18 4.99 -22.05
CA VAL A 715 3.36 4.67 -20.62
C VAL A 715 4.76 4.11 -20.34
N MET A 716 5.33 3.29 -21.23
CA MET A 716 6.71 2.80 -21.06
C MET A 716 7.75 3.91 -21.26
N ASP A 717 7.54 4.80 -22.23
CA ASP A 717 8.41 5.96 -22.45
C ASP A 717 8.29 7.03 -21.36
N LEU A 718 7.18 7.05 -20.61
CA LEU A 718 6.95 7.98 -19.49
C LEU A 718 7.25 7.35 -18.11
N GLY A 719 7.32 6.02 -18.02
CA GLY A 719 7.48 5.25 -16.78
C GLY A 719 8.82 5.45 -16.07
N LEU A 720 9.80 6.03 -16.76
CA LEU A 720 11.01 6.63 -16.18
C LEU A 720 11.37 7.82 -17.05
N ASP A 721 10.74 8.96 -16.78
CA ASP A 721 11.14 10.19 -17.45
C ASP A 721 12.67 10.45 -17.23
N LEU A 722 13.30 11.33 -18.02
CA LEU A 722 14.70 11.73 -17.87
C LEU A 722 15.06 12.10 -16.43
N LEU A 723 14.06 12.46 -15.64
CA LEU A 723 14.15 12.88 -14.27
C LEU A 723 13.79 11.77 -13.30
N GLY A 724 13.41 10.55 -13.69
CA GLY A 724 13.13 9.41 -12.82
C GLY A 724 11.75 9.41 -12.13
N PHE A 725 10.74 10.10 -12.67
CA PHE A 725 9.35 10.00 -12.21
C PHE A 725 8.60 8.85 -12.87
N LEU A 726 7.62 8.32 -12.14
CA LEU A 726 6.76 7.23 -12.55
C LEU A 726 5.40 7.78 -12.97
N THR A 727 4.78 7.21 -13.99
CA THR A 727 3.32 7.28 -14.09
C THR A 727 2.81 5.87 -14.36
N ALA A 728 2.25 5.23 -13.34
CA ALA A 728 1.60 3.94 -13.53
C ALA A 728 0.32 4.14 -14.37
N GLY A 729 0.21 3.41 -15.48
CA GLY A 729 -0.96 3.43 -16.33
C GLY A 729 -2.13 2.65 -15.71
N ALA A 730 -3.21 3.35 -15.38
CA ALA A 730 -4.61 2.99 -15.67
C ALA A 730 -5.54 4.10 -15.15
N ALA A 731 -6.22 4.80 -16.07
CA ALA A 731 -7.37 5.70 -15.85
C ALA A 731 -7.20 6.89 -14.88
N THR A 732 -6.52 7.96 -15.33
CA THR A 732 -6.85 9.32 -14.87
C THR A 732 -7.12 10.24 -16.05
N SER A 733 -8.22 9.98 -16.76
CA SER A 733 -8.82 10.96 -17.68
C SER A 733 -9.54 12.11 -16.95
N ALA A 734 -9.38 12.28 -15.63
CA ALA A 734 -10.18 13.24 -14.85
C ALA A 734 -9.42 14.28 -14.00
N ARG A 735 -8.07 14.38 -14.04
CA ARG A 735 -7.35 15.43 -13.27
C ARG A 735 -6.20 16.14 -14.02
N ALA A 736 -6.22 16.16 -15.35
CA ALA A 736 -5.35 17.00 -16.19
C ALA A 736 -6.14 17.93 -17.13
N GLY A 737 -7.39 18.26 -16.76
CA GLY A 737 -8.31 19.03 -17.59
C GLY A 737 -8.70 20.35 -16.96
N LYS A 738 -7.76 21.31 -16.85
CA LYS A 738 -8.03 22.77 -16.82
C LYS A 738 -6.73 23.57 -16.78
N VAL A 739 -6.00 23.62 -17.89
CA VAL A 739 -5.12 24.75 -18.20
C VAL A 739 -5.34 25.14 -19.67
N VAL A 740 -6.56 25.57 -19.96
CA VAL A 740 -6.85 26.46 -21.09
C VAL A 740 -7.87 27.47 -20.58
N SER A 741 -7.40 28.65 -20.20
CA SER A 741 -8.05 29.98 -20.32
C SER A 741 -7.53 30.94 -19.24
N THR A 742 -6.43 31.63 -19.55
CA THR A 742 -6.30 33.10 -19.40
C THR A 742 -4.89 33.49 -19.83
N ALA A 743 -4.73 33.83 -21.11
CA ALA A 743 -3.74 34.81 -21.48
C ALA A 743 -4.25 36.17 -20.97
N THR A 744 -3.69 36.67 -19.87
CA THR A 744 -3.66 38.11 -19.53
C THR A 744 -2.74 38.35 -18.32
N SER A 745 -1.68 39.15 -18.57
CA SER A 745 -0.76 39.84 -17.64
C SER A 745 0.10 39.04 -16.64
N SER A 746 1.41 39.16 -16.83
CA SER A 746 2.51 39.23 -15.85
C SER A 746 2.26 38.75 -14.41
N THR A 747 3.10 37.79 -13.99
CA THR A 747 3.38 37.41 -12.59
C THR A 747 2.20 36.90 -11.77
N ALA A 748 1.85 35.63 -11.97
CA ALA A 748 1.24 34.81 -10.92
C ALA A 748 2.15 33.62 -10.61
N LYS A 749 2.68 33.60 -9.38
CA LYS A 749 3.30 32.42 -8.75
C LYS A 749 2.23 31.32 -8.68
N ALA A 750 2.13 30.49 -9.71
CA ALA A 750 1.31 29.28 -9.69
C ALA A 750 2.12 28.13 -9.07
N LEU A 751 2.39 28.22 -7.76
CA LEU A 751 2.89 27.09 -6.97
C LEU A 751 1.69 26.21 -6.59
N GLY A 752 1.21 25.48 -7.58
CA GLY A 752 0.34 24.31 -7.43
C GLY A 752 1.01 23.17 -8.17
N LEU A 753 2.19 22.75 -7.71
CA LEU A 753 2.89 21.60 -8.27
C LEU A 753 2.02 20.36 -8.05
N ALA A 754 1.38 19.92 -9.13
CA ALA A 754 0.83 18.58 -9.24
C ALA A 754 2.00 17.61 -9.01
N ARG A 755 2.11 17.07 -7.80
CA ARG A 755 3.11 16.06 -7.46
C ARG A 755 3.00 14.94 -8.48
N ALA A 756 4.10 14.66 -9.17
CA ALA A 756 4.17 13.58 -10.14
C ALA A 756 3.76 12.28 -9.45
N ILE A 757 2.96 11.49 -10.17
CA ILE A 757 2.44 10.18 -9.77
C ILE A 757 3.61 9.36 -9.19
N GLY A 758 3.44 8.73 -8.02
CA GLY A 758 4.42 7.75 -7.52
C GLY A 758 5.41 8.16 -6.42
N VAL A 759 5.50 9.43 -6.03
CA VAL A 759 6.37 9.84 -4.89
C VAL A 759 5.64 10.82 -3.98
N SER A 760 5.23 10.36 -2.80
CA SER A 760 4.80 11.23 -1.71
C SER A 760 6.02 11.89 -1.06
N ALA A 761 5.98 13.20 -0.84
CA ALA A 761 6.98 13.87 0.01
C ALA A 761 7.03 13.18 1.38
N ILE A 762 8.22 13.01 1.95
CA ILE A 762 8.38 12.42 3.29
C ILE A 762 7.91 13.48 4.31
N GLU A 763 6.87 13.15 5.08
CA GLU A 763 6.26 14.05 6.08
C GLU A 763 7.12 14.19 7.36
N VAL A 764 6.73 15.06 8.29
CA VAL A 764 7.51 15.34 9.52
C VAL A 764 7.53 14.11 10.41
N LEU A 765 8.71 13.56 10.66
CA LEU A 765 8.90 12.44 11.58
C LEU A 765 8.78 12.97 13.02
N ASN A 766 8.13 12.23 13.92
CA ASN A 766 8.07 12.61 15.35
C ASN A 766 9.37 12.17 16.04
N PRO A 767 10.27 13.10 16.44
CA PRO A 767 11.60 12.75 16.95
C PRO A 767 11.62 12.19 18.38
N LEU A 768 10.46 12.00 19.04
CA LEU A 768 10.36 11.45 20.40
C LEU A 768 10.27 9.92 20.45
N SER A 769 10.27 9.22 19.31
CA SER A 769 10.40 7.75 19.24
C SER A 769 11.89 7.39 19.19
N GLY A 770 12.46 7.05 20.35
CA GLY A 770 13.89 6.81 20.56
C GLY A 770 14.60 6.07 19.42
N VAL A 771 15.50 6.80 18.75
CA VAL A 771 16.53 6.24 17.87
C VAL A 771 17.64 5.71 18.78
N GLY A 772 17.58 4.43 19.13
CA GLY A 772 18.59 3.84 20.00
C GLY A 772 18.11 2.58 20.73
N ASP A 773 17.92 1.50 19.98
CA ASP A 773 18.31 0.11 20.31
C ASP A 773 17.46 -0.90 19.50
N LEU A 774 18.14 -1.84 18.82
CA LEU A 774 17.60 -3.02 18.11
C LEU A 774 16.95 -2.83 16.71
N LEU A 775 17.62 -2.19 15.77
CA LEU A 775 17.09 -1.99 14.40
C LEU A 775 16.91 -3.25 13.51
N MET A 776 17.25 -4.47 13.96
CA MET A 776 16.90 -5.71 13.22
C MET A 776 16.12 -6.76 14.01
N GLY A 777 15.93 -6.57 15.33
CA GLY A 777 15.19 -7.50 16.18
C GLY A 777 13.87 -6.93 16.73
N THR A 778 13.81 -5.63 17.08
CA THR A 778 12.62 -5.01 17.70
C THR A 778 11.71 -4.32 16.68
N ALA A 779 12.21 -3.92 15.51
CA ALA A 779 11.37 -3.44 14.42
C ALA A 779 10.32 -4.49 13.99
N ARG A 780 10.58 -5.79 14.27
CA ARG A 780 9.64 -6.89 14.02
C ARG A 780 8.62 -7.12 15.14
N LEU A 781 8.87 -6.68 16.37
CA LEU A 781 7.85 -6.66 17.44
C LEU A 781 6.72 -5.66 17.11
N ALA A 782 6.95 -4.69 16.24
CA ALA A 782 5.90 -3.83 15.68
C ALA A 782 5.12 -4.48 14.50
N LYS A 783 5.55 -5.67 14.02
CA LYS A 783 5.11 -6.28 12.75
C LYS A 783 3.83 -7.12 12.85
N THR A 784 3.24 -7.32 14.03
CA THR A 784 1.97 -8.06 14.13
C THR A 784 0.79 -7.15 13.82
N GLY A 785 0.42 -7.12 12.55
CA GLY A 785 -0.93 -6.81 12.11
C GLY A 785 -0.94 -6.10 10.76
N ALA A 786 -1.55 -6.73 9.80
CA ALA A 786 -2.02 -6.07 8.60
C ALA A 786 -3.15 -6.91 8.03
N LYS A 787 -4.34 -6.79 8.63
CA LYS A 787 -5.57 -6.58 7.86
C LYS A 787 -5.90 -5.09 8.01
N GLY A 788 -5.70 -4.30 6.95
CA GLY A 788 -6.21 -2.92 6.82
C GLY A 788 -5.58 -1.83 7.70
N ALA A 789 -5.12 -0.75 7.08
CA ALA A 789 -4.60 0.46 7.72
C ALA A 789 -5.68 1.32 8.42
N ALA A 790 -6.65 0.70 9.09
CA ALA A 790 -7.64 1.36 9.94
C ALA A 790 -7.57 0.95 11.43
N HIS A 791 -6.64 0.08 11.85
CA HIS A 791 -6.62 -0.50 13.21
C HIS A 791 -5.29 -0.49 13.97
N LYS A 792 -4.28 0.31 13.60
CA LYS A 792 -2.91 0.10 14.13
C LYS A 792 -2.22 1.28 14.78
N ILE A 793 -2.80 1.75 15.88
CA ILE A 793 -2.08 1.87 17.17
C ILE A 793 -2.75 0.96 18.25
N GLN A 794 -3.88 0.32 17.90
CA GLN A 794 -4.72 -0.43 18.85
C GLN A 794 -4.33 -1.92 18.97
N ALA A 795 -3.59 -2.47 17.99
CA ALA A 795 -3.18 -3.88 17.96
C ALA A 795 -1.93 -4.23 18.79
N LEU A 796 -1.23 -3.26 19.39
CA LEU A 796 -0.06 -3.53 20.26
C LEU A 796 -0.32 -3.26 21.75
N ARG A 797 -1.54 -2.87 22.12
CA ARG A 797 -1.97 -2.72 23.52
C ARG A 797 -3.43 -3.13 23.69
N GLY A 798 -3.68 -4.43 23.61
CA GLY A 798 -4.80 -5.09 24.30
C GLY A 798 -6.10 -5.26 23.52
N SER A 799 -6.12 -6.16 22.55
CA SER A 799 -7.20 -7.12 22.30
C SER A 799 -6.81 -7.96 21.08
N ALA A 800 -6.36 -9.19 21.29
CA ALA A 800 -6.67 -10.17 20.27
C ALA A 800 -8.19 -10.27 20.24
N ASP A 801 -8.81 -10.18 19.06
CA ASP A 801 -10.26 -10.22 18.94
C ASP A 801 -10.79 -11.45 19.69
N SER A 802 -11.89 -11.29 20.43
CA SER A 802 -12.49 -12.41 21.15
C SER A 802 -12.80 -13.58 20.21
N TYR A 803 -12.94 -13.32 18.91
CA TYR A 803 -13.08 -14.32 17.86
C TYR A 803 -11.83 -15.18 17.68
N ASP A 804 -10.63 -14.60 17.61
CA ASP A 804 -9.38 -15.34 17.39
C ASP A 804 -8.98 -16.15 18.61
N LEU A 805 -9.18 -15.61 19.82
CA LEU A 805 -9.06 -16.35 21.07
C LEU A 805 -10.04 -17.54 21.11
N VAL A 806 -11.29 -17.34 20.67
CA VAL A 806 -12.30 -18.42 20.61
C VAL A 806 -11.92 -19.47 19.59
N ALA A 807 -11.56 -19.08 18.36
CA ALA A 807 -11.11 -20.00 17.32
C ALA A 807 -9.90 -20.82 17.76
N ALA A 808 -8.92 -20.17 18.40
CA ALA A 808 -7.77 -20.82 19.01
C ALA A 808 -8.17 -21.81 20.13
N SER A 809 -9.07 -21.41 21.05
CA SER A 809 -9.53 -22.26 22.15
C SER A 809 -10.31 -23.51 21.70
N GLN A 810 -10.85 -23.52 20.47
CA GLN A 810 -11.51 -24.71 19.90
C GLN A 810 -10.51 -25.79 19.45
N LYS A 811 -9.26 -25.41 19.19
CA LYS A 811 -8.21 -26.28 18.62
C LYS A 811 -7.13 -26.68 19.64
N TYR A 812 -6.95 -25.88 20.68
CA TYR A 812 -5.87 -26.02 21.66
C TYR A 812 -6.40 -26.19 23.09
N ASP A 813 -5.54 -26.63 24.02
CA ASP A 813 -5.90 -26.92 25.42
C ASP A 813 -6.30 -25.67 26.20
N ALA A 814 -5.90 -24.48 25.73
CA ALA A 814 -6.40 -23.18 26.14
C ALA A 814 -5.91 -22.12 25.13
N ALA A 815 -6.51 -20.94 25.13
CA ALA A 815 -6.00 -19.77 24.40
C ALA A 815 -6.04 -18.56 25.33
N ALA A 816 -5.00 -17.73 25.34
CA ALA A 816 -4.94 -16.55 26.19
C ALA A 816 -4.13 -15.43 25.53
N THR A 817 -4.54 -14.18 25.75
CA THR A 817 -3.60 -13.07 25.66
C THR A 817 -2.83 -12.97 26.97
N GLY A 818 -1.54 -12.67 26.92
CA GLY A 818 -0.73 -12.54 28.12
C GLY A 818 0.61 -11.86 27.85
N THR A 819 1.33 -11.58 28.93
CA THR A 819 2.67 -11.00 28.88
C THR A 819 3.71 -12.12 28.92
N PHE A 820 4.76 -12.04 28.11
CA PHE A 820 5.92 -12.93 28.16
C PHE A 820 7.21 -12.11 28.24
N LYS A 821 8.32 -12.76 28.54
CA LYS A 821 9.65 -12.14 28.42
C LYS A 821 10.31 -12.53 27.11
N TYR A 822 10.93 -11.56 26.46
CA TYR A 822 11.71 -11.73 25.24
C TYR A 822 12.94 -10.81 25.29
N ALA A 823 14.14 -11.39 25.27
CA ALA A 823 15.41 -10.65 25.29
C ALA A 823 15.43 -9.54 26.37
N ASP A 824 15.14 -9.91 27.61
CA ASP A 824 15.07 -9.06 28.81
C ASP A 824 13.96 -7.98 28.83
N GLN A 825 13.06 -7.98 27.85
CA GLN A 825 11.90 -7.07 27.78
C GLN A 825 10.58 -7.83 27.93
N SER A 826 9.57 -7.20 28.53
CA SER A 826 8.21 -7.75 28.58
C SER A 826 7.42 -7.35 27.34
N GLY A 827 6.80 -8.33 26.67
CA GLY A 827 5.93 -8.12 25.51
C GLY A 827 4.56 -8.78 25.68
N ASP A 828 3.56 -8.28 24.96
CA ASP A 828 2.20 -8.86 24.91
C ASP A 828 2.06 -9.76 23.68
N THR A 829 1.41 -10.91 23.81
CA THR A 829 1.10 -11.79 22.66
C THR A 829 -0.17 -12.62 22.89
N LEU A 830 -0.76 -13.13 21.80
CA LEU A 830 -1.70 -14.26 21.88
C LEU A 830 -0.91 -15.56 21.94
N ALA A 831 -1.26 -16.39 22.92
CA ALA A 831 -0.69 -17.70 23.09
C ALA A 831 -1.77 -18.77 23.19
N VAL A 832 -1.42 -19.98 22.80
CA VAL A 832 -2.24 -21.18 22.99
C VAL A 832 -1.51 -22.19 23.85
N GLN A 833 -2.24 -22.88 24.70
CA GLN A 833 -1.71 -23.94 25.52
C GLN A 833 -1.83 -25.27 24.78
N GLN A 834 -0.75 -26.04 24.73
CA GLN A 834 -0.74 -27.40 24.23
C GLN A 834 0.19 -28.24 25.10
N GLN A 835 -0.30 -29.37 25.62
CA GLN A 835 0.46 -30.26 26.52
C GLN A 835 1.01 -29.51 27.74
N GLY A 836 0.22 -28.58 28.30
CA GLY A 836 0.57 -27.79 29.48
C GLY A 836 1.55 -26.63 29.25
N LYS A 837 2.09 -26.46 28.03
CA LYS A 837 3.01 -25.36 27.69
C LYS A 837 2.31 -24.31 26.82
N TRP A 838 2.68 -23.04 26.98
CA TRP A 838 2.16 -21.92 26.19
C TRP A 838 3.04 -21.68 24.97
N TYR A 839 2.44 -21.55 23.79
CA TYR A 839 3.13 -21.25 22.53
C TYR A 839 2.51 -20.01 21.89
N ALA A 840 3.31 -19.23 21.17
CA ALA A 840 2.79 -18.12 20.39
C ALA A 840 1.82 -18.63 19.31
N TYR A 841 0.84 -17.82 18.94
CA TYR A 841 -0.17 -18.14 17.95
C TYR A 841 -0.14 -17.14 16.79
N ASP A 842 -0.18 -17.66 15.57
CA ASP A 842 -0.23 -16.86 14.35
C ASP A 842 -1.69 -16.77 13.90
N GLU A 843 -2.25 -15.57 13.97
CA GLU A 843 -3.64 -15.26 13.59
C GLU A 843 -3.89 -15.47 12.09
N GLY A 844 -2.86 -15.28 11.25
CA GLY A 844 -2.98 -15.45 9.80
C GLY A 844 -3.04 -16.91 9.39
N THR A 845 -2.27 -17.79 10.05
CA THR A 845 -2.25 -19.23 9.76
C THR A 845 -3.17 -20.06 10.67
N GLN A 846 -3.70 -19.46 11.74
CA GLN A 846 -4.45 -20.10 12.81
C GLN A 846 -3.72 -21.31 13.44
N GLN A 847 -2.41 -21.17 13.63
CA GLN A 847 -1.53 -22.20 14.17
C GLN A 847 -0.62 -21.66 15.27
N ALA A 848 -0.37 -22.51 16.27
CA ALA A 848 0.73 -22.32 17.19
C ALA A 848 2.07 -22.37 16.46
N TYR A 849 3.08 -21.64 16.94
CA TYR A 849 4.43 -21.72 16.38
C TYR A 849 5.51 -21.54 17.45
N GLY A 850 6.73 -21.92 17.09
CA GLY A 850 7.92 -21.71 17.91
C GLY A 850 8.03 -22.58 19.16
N SER A 851 9.00 -22.20 20.00
CA SER A 851 9.25 -22.78 21.31
C SER A 851 8.20 -22.33 22.34
N PRO A 852 8.12 -23.00 23.51
CA PRO A 852 7.29 -22.54 24.61
C PRO A 852 7.71 -21.13 25.03
N LEU A 853 6.72 -20.28 25.29
CA LEU A 853 6.93 -18.93 25.80
C LEU A 853 7.43 -19.01 27.25
N GLU A 854 8.62 -18.44 27.50
CA GLU A 854 9.17 -18.33 28.84
C GLU A 854 8.45 -17.24 29.65
N ASP A 855 8.18 -17.52 30.92
CA ASP A 855 7.49 -16.61 31.86
C ASP A 855 6.14 -16.06 31.36
N PHE A 856 5.44 -16.77 30.47
CA PHE A 856 4.14 -16.32 29.97
C PHE A 856 3.10 -16.28 31.09
N THR A 857 2.59 -15.08 31.36
CA THR A 857 1.55 -14.81 32.35
C THR A 857 0.24 -14.52 31.61
N PRO A 858 -0.72 -15.46 31.59
CA PRO A 858 -1.98 -15.27 30.88
C PRO A 858 -2.86 -14.23 31.60
N LEU A 859 -3.48 -13.34 30.81
CA LEU A 859 -4.38 -12.28 31.30
C LEU A 859 -5.85 -12.57 30.97
N ASN A 860 -6.15 -13.19 29.81
CA ASN A 860 -7.50 -13.53 29.35
C ASN A 860 -7.60 -14.97 28.83
N THR A 861 -7.61 -15.97 29.74
CA THR A 861 -7.60 -17.39 29.36
C THR A 861 -8.99 -17.91 28.98
N LEU A 862 -9.14 -18.41 27.77
CA LEU A 862 -10.23 -19.25 27.31
C LEU A 862 -9.81 -20.72 27.39
N MET A 863 -10.56 -21.50 28.16
CA MET A 863 -10.42 -22.96 28.29
C MET A 863 -11.17 -23.66 27.13
N PRO A 864 -10.80 -24.90 26.76
CA PRO A 864 -11.43 -25.60 25.66
C PRO A 864 -12.85 -26.00 26.07
N VAL A 865 -13.76 -26.03 25.11
CA VAL A 865 -15.13 -26.47 25.33
C VAL A 865 -15.10 -27.94 25.76
N ASN A 866 -15.49 -28.24 27.01
CA ASN A 866 -15.56 -29.60 27.52
C ASN A 866 -16.52 -30.44 26.64
N ARG A 867 -15.96 -31.40 25.89
CA ARG A 867 -16.68 -32.23 24.91
C ARG A 867 -17.63 -33.25 25.55
N ASP A 868 -17.55 -33.49 26.86
CA ASP A 868 -18.40 -34.46 27.55
C ASP A 868 -19.83 -33.95 27.83
N TRP A 869 -20.13 -32.69 27.52
CA TRP A 869 -21.49 -32.13 27.56
C TRP A 869 -22.24 -32.15 26.22
N LEU A 870 -21.61 -32.64 25.13
CA LEU A 870 -22.19 -32.62 23.78
C LEU A 870 -23.21 -33.75 23.49
N THR A 871 -23.44 -34.70 24.41
CA THR A 871 -24.38 -35.80 24.19
C THR A 871 -25.76 -35.63 24.83
N LEU A 872 -26.00 -34.60 25.64
CA LEU A 872 -27.31 -34.37 26.26
C LEU A 872 -27.67 -32.88 26.32
N HIS A 873 -28.49 -32.45 25.36
CA HIS A 873 -29.26 -31.18 25.27
C HIS A 873 -28.59 -29.99 24.56
N HIS A 874 -28.80 -29.89 23.24
CA HIS A 874 -29.06 -28.59 22.61
C HIS A 874 -30.52 -28.22 22.86
N PRO A 875 -30.83 -27.04 23.44
CA PRO A 875 -31.09 -25.89 22.56
C PRO A 875 -30.86 -24.47 23.14
N HIS A 876 -30.51 -23.55 22.22
CA HIS A 876 -30.60 -22.08 22.26
C HIS A 876 -29.60 -21.26 23.10
N SER A 877 -28.80 -20.44 22.40
CA SER A 877 -28.40 -19.10 22.83
C SER A 877 -29.67 -18.27 23.04
N ARG A 878 -30.10 -18.11 24.29
CA ARG A 878 -31.40 -17.50 24.63
C ARG A 878 -31.28 -15.98 24.76
N ARG A 879 -31.58 -15.25 23.68
CA ARG A 879 -32.50 -14.08 23.79
C ARG A 879 -33.91 -14.62 23.61
N TYR A 880 -34.86 -14.19 24.43
CA TYR A 880 -36.21 -14.77 24.42
C TYR A 880 -36.95 -14.31 23.15
N ASN A 881 -37.27 -15.25 22.26
CA ASN A 881 -38.07 -15.00 21.05
C ASN A 881 -39.56 -15.38 21.30
N PRO A 882 -40.47 -14.40 21.49
CA PRO A 882 -41.89 -14.69 21.72
C PRO A 882 -42.59 -15.37 20.54
N LEU A 883 -42.05 -15.31 19.31
CA LEU A 883 -42.64 -15.97 18.14
C LEU A 883 -42.54 -17.49 18.23
N GLN A 884 -41.55 -18.06 18.93
CA GLN A 884 -41.46 -19.52 19.07
C GLN A 884 -42.62 -20.13 19.88
N ARG A 885 -43.33 -19.32 20.68
CA ARG A 885 -44.41 -19.81 21.56
C ARG A 885 -45.81 -19.41 21.09
N ILE A 886 -45.96 -18.27 20.41
CA ILE A 886 -47.24 -17.87 19.79
C ILE A 886 -47.68 -18.88 18.72
N TRP A 887 -46.73 -19.53 18.02
CA TRP A 887 -47.04 -20.47 16.94
C TRP A 887 -46.99 -21.96 17.31
N ARG A 888 -46.64 -22.34 18.56
CA ARG A 888 -46.48 -23.77 18.92
C ARG A 888 -47.38 -24.29 20.04
N LYS A 889 -48.23 -23.50 20.69
CA LYS A 889 -49.21 -24.07 21.65
C LYS A 889 -50.37 -23.14 22.06
N VAL A 890 -51.24 -22.75 21.12
CA VAL A 890 -52.66 -22.45 21.45
C VAL A 890 -53.55 -22.76 20.24
N TYR A 891 -54.34 -23.83 20.34
CA TYR A 891 -55.73 -23.85 19.85
C TYR A 891 -56.54 -24.65 20.89
N PRO A 892 -57.78 -24.26 21.24
CA PRO A 892 -58.60 -23.16 20.72
C PRO A 892 -59.02 -22.19 21.84
N ALA A 893 -58.59 -20.92 21.81
CA ALA A 893 -59.27 -19.84 22.55
C ALA A 893 -58.81 -18.46 22.02
N ALA A 894 -59.74 -17.78 21.35
CA ALA A 894 -59.69 -16.42 20.82
C ALA A 894 -58.76 -16.17 19.60
N PRO A 895 -59.26 -15.47 18.54
CA PRO A 895 -58.40 -14.86 17.54
C PRO A 895 -57.43 -13.86 18.20
N PRO A 896 -56.24 -13.60 17.62
CA PRO A 896 -55.38 -12.53 18.10
C PRO A 896 -56.20 -11.24 18.18
N PRO A 897 -56.06 -10.45 19.26
CA PRO A 897 -56.82 -9.23 19.42
C PRO A 897 -56.63 -8.33 18.18
N PRO A 898 -57.70 -7.67 17.71
CA PRO A 898 -57.61 -6.83 16.52
C PRO A 898 -56.49 -5.80 16.69
N PRO A 899 -55.75 -5.48 15.60
CA PRO A 899 -54.69 -4.49 15.66
C PRO A 899 -55.20 -3.21 16.29
N LYS A 900 -54.49 -2.71 17.31
CA LYS A 900 -54.80 -1.44 17.92
C LYS A 900 -54.20 -0.33 17.06
N ALA A 901 -54.93 0.79 16.92
CA ALA A 901 -54.43 1.95 16.21
C ALA A 901 -53.15 2.49 16.87
N LEU A 902 -52.14 2.76 16.05
CA LEU A 902 -50.89 3.35 16.51
C LEU A 902 -51.13 4.77 17.06
N PRO A 903 -50.37 5.20 18.09
CA PRO A 903 -50.49 6.55 18.61
C PRO A 903 -50.18 7.59 17.52
N SER A 904 -50.90 8.71 17.54
CA SER A 904 -50.67 9.82 16.61
C SER A 904 -49.37 10.58 16.88
N GLY A 905 -48.85 10.52 18.11
CA GLY A 905 -47.57 11.12 18.52
C GLY A 905 -46.37 10.17 18.34
N ASP A 906 -45.25 10.51 18.95
CA ASP A 906 -44.04 9.67 19.01
C ASP A 906 -44.37 8.32 19.67
N TYR A 907 -44.06 7.23 18.95
CA TYR A 907 -44.39 5.88 19.39
C TYR A 907 -43.68 5.52 20.70
N ALA A 908 -42.36 5.68 20.78
CA ALA A 908 -41.57 5.26 21.94
C ALA A 908 -41.95 6.06 23.21
N LEU A 909 -42.18 7.37 23.05
CA LEU A 909 -42.63 8.24 24.12
C LEU A 909 -44.03 7.84 24.63
N SER A 910 -44.95 7.49 23.73
CA SER A 910 -46.32 7.07 24.07
C SER A 910 -46.34 5.74 24.81
N MET A 911 -45.43 4.83 24.45
CA MET A 911 -45.35 3.50 25.04
C MET A 911 -44.71 3.49 26.43
N LYS A 912 -43.91 4.50 26.79
CA LYS A 912 -43.23 4.59 28.10
C LYS A 912 -42.41 3.34 28.45
N GLY A 913 -41.81 2.71 27.45
CA GLY A 913 -41.06 1.45 27.60
C GLY A 913 -41.91 0.19 27.79
N LYS A 914 -43.25 0.28 27.73
CA LYS A 914 -44.15 -0.87 27.89
C LYS A 914 -44.43 -1.58 26.58
N TRP A 915 -44.55 -2.89 26.65
CA TRP A 915 -44.94 -3.71 25.51
C TRP A 915 -46.46 -3.65 25.26
N GLN A 916 -46.89 -3.45 24.01
CA GLN A 916 -48.30 -3.55 23.58
C GLN A 916 -48.44 -4.59 22.46
N GLY A 917 -48.83 -5.81 22.83
CA GLY A 917 -48.92 -6.92 21.90
C GLY A 917 -49.87 -6.72 20.71
N GLU A 918 -50.89 -5.88 20.84
CA GLU A 918 -51.83 -5.56 19.77
C GLU A 918 -51.19 -4.77 18.62
N HIS A 919 -50.04 -4.11 18.84
CA HIS A 919 -49.25 -3.48 17.78
C HIS A 919 -48.41 -4.51 16.98
N PHE A 920 -48.31 -5.74 17.47
CA PHE A 920 -47.52 -6.82 16.85
C PHE A 920 -48.36 -8.08 16.62
N SER A 921 -49.70 -7.96 16.66
CA SER A 921 -50.63 -9.09 16.63
C SER A 921 -50.82 -9.73 15.25
N SER A 922 -50.34 -9.08 14.19
CA SER A 922 -50.32 -9.57 12.81
C SER A 922 -49.08 -9.07 12.06
N GLN A 923 -48.76 -9.67 10.91
CA GLN A 923 -47.63 -9.23 10.08
C GLN A 923 -47.78 -7.77 9.63
N ASN A 924 -49.00 -7.35 9.25
CA ASN A 924 -49.27 -5.96 8.86
C ASN A 924 -49.07 -5.00 10.04
N ALA A 925 -49.62 -5.34 11.22
CA ALA A 925 -49.44 -4.53 12.43
C ALA A 925 -47.94 -4.39 12.81
N LEU A 926 -47.16 -5.46 12.67
CA LEU A 926 -45.70 -5.43 12.90
C LEU A 926 -45.01 -4.47 11.93
N VAL A 927 -45.33 -4.54 10.63
CA VAL A 927 -44.76 -3.65 9.61
C VAL A 927 -45.18 -2.20 9.85
N ASP A 928 -46.46 -1.93 10.09
CA ASP A 928 -46.97 -0.59 10.36
C ASP A 928 -46.31 0.03 11.59
N THR A 929 -46.11 -0.78 12.64
CA THR A 929 -45.43 -0.35 13.86
C THR A 929 -43.95 -0.07 13.63
N ALA A 930 -43.25 -0.91 12.85
CA ALA A 930 -41.85 -0.71 12.51
C ALA A 930 -41.65 0.57 11.68
N LEU A 931 -42.49 0.80 10.67
CA LEU A 931 -42.45 2.01 9.85
C LEU A 931 -42.73 3.28 10.66
N LYS A 932 -43.72 3.22 11.57
CA LYS A 932 -44.01 4.34 12.49
C LYS A 932 -42.82 4.62 13.41
N PHE A 933 -42.22 3.58 13.98
CA PHE A 933 -41.03 3.70 14.82
C PHE A 933 -39.85 4.32 14.09
N GLU A 934 -39.54 3.85 12.87
CA GLU A 934 -38.45 4.38 12.04
C GLU A 934 -38.72 5.84 11.62
N SER A 935 -39.96 6.16 11.23
CA SER A 935 -40.34 7.53 10.89
C SER A 935 -40.16 8.49 12.06
N ASP A 936 -40.57 8.10 13.27
CA ASP A 936 -40.42 8.93 14.47
C ASP A 936 -38.95 9.07 14.88
N MET A 937 -38.17 7.99 14.77
CA MET A 937 -36.72 7.98 15.01
C MET A 937 -35.99 8.98 14.08
N HIS A 938 -36.27 8.93 12.77
CA HIS A 938 -35.67 9.86 11.82
C HIS A 938 -36.07 11.31 12.09
N ALA A 939 -37.35 11.56 12.42
CA ALA A 939 -37.81 12.89 12.81
C ALA A 939 -37.09 13.40 14.09
N TYR A 940 -36.90 12.50 15.06
CA TYR A 940 -36.19 12.80 16.30
C TYR A 940 -34.72 13.18 16.05
N PHE A 941 -33.96 12.39 15.29
CA PHE A 941 -32.56 12.70 14.99
C PHE A 941 -32.40 13.90 14.06
N ASN A 942 -33.34 14.14 13.14
CA ASN A 942 -33.34 15.37 12.34
C ASN A 942 -33.49 16.62 13.24
N SER A 943 -34.37 16.55 14.24
CA SER A 943 -34.51 17.62 15.23
C SER A 943 -33.25 17.77 16.10
N ALA A 944 -32.69 16.67 16.59
CA ALA A 944 -31.47 16.67 17.40
C ALA A 944 -30.27 17.26 16.64
N ASN A 945 -30.09 16.88 15.37
CA ASN A 945 -29.03 17.40 14.49
C ASN A 945 -29.21 18.88 14.14
N ALA A 946 -30.44 19.40 14.21
CA ALA A 946 -30.72 20.84 14.09
C ALA A 946 -30.42 21.63 15.39
N GLY A 947 -29.83 20.97 16.40
CA GLY A 947 -29.47 21.58 17.68
C GLY A 947 -30.55 21.48 18.76
N ASN A 948 -31.68 20.81 18.50
CA ASN A 948 -32.76 20.63 19.49
C ASN A 948 -32.50 19.44 20.43
N ILE A 949 -31.31 19.40 21.04
CA ILE A 949 -30.99 18.46 22.13
C ILE A 949 -31.08 19.16 23.49
N PRO A 950 -31.40 18.44 24.58
CA PRO A 950 -31.37 19.03 25.92
C PRO A 950 -29.99 19.64 26.26
N PRO A 951 -29.94 20.74 27.02
CA PRO A 951 -28.68 21.35 27.42
C PRO A 951 -27.87 20.37 28.28
N ARG A 952 -26.57 20.28 27.98
CA ARG A 952 -25.64 19.43 28.72
C ARG A 952 -25.29 20.05 30.07
N PRO A 953 -25.29 19.29 31.18
CA PRO A 953 -24.79 19.76 32.46
C PRO A 953 -23.27 19.98 32.41
N ALA A 954 -22.78 20.85 33.29
CA ALA A 954 -21.34 21.08 33.41
C ALA A 954 -20.64 19.82 33.94
N ILE A 955 -19.66 19.32 33.18
CA ILE A 955 -18.91 18.11 33.56
C ILE A 955 -18.03 18.44 34.79
N PRO A 956 -18.16 17.71 35.92
CA PRO A 956 -17.32 17.93 37.09
C PRO A 956 -15.83 17.77 36.77
N SER A 957 -14.99 18.70 37.25
CA SER A 957 -13.54 18.60 37.12
C SER A 957 -12.94 17.75 38.25
N ILE A 958 -12.27 16.67 37.86
CA ILE A 958 -11.61 15.67 38.70
C ILE A 958 -10.24 15.42 38.06
N PRO A 959 -9.27 16.33 38.27
CA PRO A 959 -7.97 16.30 37.60
C PRO A 959 -7.02 15.22 38.13
N THR A 960 -7.31 14.68 39.32
CA THR A 960 -6.57 13.58 39.95
C THR A 960 -7.53 12.44 40.24
N PRO A 961 -7.13 11.15 40.05
CA PRO A 961 -8.01 10.02 40.35
C PRO A 961 -8.55 10.08 41.79
N VAL A 962 -9.87 9.99 41.93
CA VAL A 962 -10.58 9.93 43.23
C VAL A 962 -11.34 8.61 43.34
N PRO A 963 -11.76 8.16 44.54
CA PRO A 963 -12.52 6.93 44.69
C PRO A 963 -13.78 6.90 43.79
N ALA A 964 -14.11 5.72 43.27
CA ALA A 964 -15.26 5.52 42.37
C ALA A 964 -16.58 6.11 42.92
N SER A 965 -16.81 6.01 44.24
CA SER A 965 -17.98 6.57 44.91
C SER A 965 -18.03 8.11 44.86
N GLU A 966 -16.88 8.78 44.86
CA GLU A 966 -16.80 10.24 44.73
C GLU A 966 -17.09 10.70 43.30
N VAL A 967 -16.62 9.95 42.29
CA VAL A 967 -16.96 10.22 40.88
C VAL A 967 -18.47 10.11 40.66
N ILE A 968 -19.10 9.05 41.15
CA ILE A 968 -20.56 8.85 41.08
C ILE A 968 -21.30 9.99 41.80
N THR A 969 -20.83 10.39 42.98
CA THR A 969 -21.42 11.50 43.74
C THR A 969 -21.36 12.80 42.96
N LYS A 970 -20.20 13.17 42.40
CA LYS A 970 -20.02 14.38 41.61
C LYS A 970 -20.88 14.36 40.34
N GLY A 971 -20.98 13.22 39.67
CA GLY A 971 -21.87 13.03 38.51
C GLY A 971 -23.35 13.27 38.86
N LEU A 972 -23.84 12.67 39.95
CA LEU A 972 -25.22 12.83 40.41
C LEU A 972 -25.50 14.21 41.04
N GLN A 973 -24.49 14.97 41.43
CA GLN A 973 -24.65 16.37 41.84
C GLN A 973 -24.79 17.30 40.63
N ALA A 974 -24.06 17.02 39.55
CA ALA A 974 -24.08 17.82 38.34
C ALA A 974 -25.28 17.51 37.42
N SER A 975 -25.86 16.31 37.52
CA SER A 975 -26.94 15.85 36.65
C SER A 975 -27.97 15.03 37.41
N ASP A 976 -29.23 15.07 36.97
CA ASP A 976 -30.27 14.15 37.44
C ASP A 976 -30.20 12.78 36.76
N GLY A 977 -29.51 12.68 35.62
CA GLY A 977 -29.31 11.43 34.87
C GLY A 977 -27.84 11.06 34.72
N LEU A 978 -27.50 9.81 35.04
CA LEU A 978 -26.14 9.27 34.90
C LEU A 978 -26.11 7.96 34.10
N VAL A 979 -25.42 7.95 32.95
CA VAL A 979 -25.33 6.81 32.04
C VAL A 979 -24.01 6.06 32.23
N PHE A 980 -24.05 4.85 32.78
CA PHE A 980 -22.90 3.97 32.91
C PHE A 980 -22.66 3.18 31.63
N GLY A 981 -21.50 3.40 31.01
CA GLY A 981 -21.04 2.67 29.83
C GLY A 981 -20.20 1.47 30.22
N GLU A 982 -20.69 0.27 29.92
CA GLU A 982 -20.00 -0.97 30.23
C GLU A 982 -19.44 -1.71 29.01
N ASN A 983 -18.67 -2.77 29.29
CA ASN A 983 -18.38 -3.83 28.33
C ASN A 983 -19.19 -5.06 28.72
N HIS A 984 -20.02 -5.57 27.81
CA HIS A 984 -20.88 -6.73 28.09
C HIS A 984 -20.10 -7.99 28.49
N GLY A 985 -18.82 -8.08 28.13
CA GLY A 985 -17.92 -9.18 28.50
C GLY A 985 -17.33 -9.10 29.91
N GLU A 986 -17.67 -8.08 30.72
CA GLU A 986 -17.03 -7.84 32.00
C GLU A 986 -18.01 -7.85 33.19
N ARG A 987 -17.52 -8.20 34.38
CA ARG A 987 -18.32 -8.22 35.63
C ARG A 987 -18.27 -6.90 36.41
N ALA A 988 -17.38 -5.98 36.02
CA ALA A 988 -17.06 -4.78 36.78
C ALA A 988 -18.28 -3.88 37.02
N SER A 989 -19.15 -3.72 36.02
CA SER A 989 -20.34 -2.86 36.12
C SER A 989 -21.35 -3.37 37.14
N PHE A 990 -21.66 -4.66 37.13
CA PHE A 990 -22.60 -5.28 38.06
C PHE A 990 -22.10 -5.18 39.50
N GLN A 991 -20.80 -5.43 39.72
CA GLN A 991 -20.21 -5.32 41.05
C GLN A 991 -20.12 -3.86 41.51
N LEU A 992 -19.72 -2.92 40.65
CA LEU A 992 -19.70 -1.49 40.97
C LEU A 992 -21.08 -0.99 41.41
N LEU A 993 -22.13 -1.31 40.65
CA LEU A 993 -23.50 -0.88 40.97
C LEU A 993 -23.99 -1.53 42.27
N TYR A 994 -23.68 -2.80 42.46
CA TYR A 994 -24.04 -3.54 43.67
C TYR A 994 -23.35 -2.97 44.91
N ASP A 995 -22.06 -2.69 44.83
CA ASP A 995 -21.24 -2.20 45.95
C ASP A 995 -21.59 -0.75 46.33
N ASN A 996 -22.20 0.02 45.43
CA ASN A 996 -22.55 1.43 45.64
C ASN A 996 -24.06 1.66 45.87
N MET A 997 -24.84 0.64 46.24
CA MET A 997 -26.29 0.78 46.45
C MET A 997 -26.65 1.88 47.45
N ASP A 998 -26.00 1.91 48.62
CA ASP A 998 -26.23 2.91 49.66
C ASP A 998 -25.93 4.34 49.18
N LEU A 999 -24.99 4.47 48.23
CA LEU A 999 -24.71 5.75 47.61
C LEU A 999 -25.89 6.18 46.72
N PHE A 1000 -26.43 5.30 45.88
CA PHE A 1000 -27.57 5.63 45.03
C PHE A 1000 -28.82 6.02 45.85
N VAL A 1001 -29.10 5.32 46.96
CA VAL A 1001 -30.19 5.67 47.87
C VAL A 1001 -29.96 7.05 48.49
N ARG A 1002 -28.76 7.33 48.99
CA ARG A 1002 -28.40 8.66 49.56
C ARG A 1002 -28.49 9.78 48.54
N GLN A 1003 -28.10 9.50 47.29
CA GLN A 1003 -28.24 10.44 46.17
C GLN A 1003 -29.67 10.49 45.61
N LYS A 1004 -30.65 9.85 46.25
CA LYS A 1004 -32.07 9.85 45.88
C LYS A 1004 -32.35 9.36 44.46
N VAL A 1005 -31.54 8.42 43.96
CA VAL A 1005 -31.83 7.72 42.69
C VAL A 1005 -33.13 6.93 42.87
N LYS A 1006 -34.06 7.06 41.92
CA LYS A 1006 -35.37 6.41 41.94
C LYS A 1006 -35.55 5.35 40.86
N ARG A 1007 -34.77 5.42 39.79
CA ARG A 1007 -34.87 4.50 38.65
C ARG A 1007 -33.51 4.06 38.13
N VAL A 1008 -33.44 2.80 37.69
CA VAL A 1008 -32.33 2.23 36.92
C VAL A 1008 -32.84 1.67 35.61
N TYR A 1009 -32.25 2.10 34.51
CA TYR A 1009 -32.59 1.65 33.15
C TYR A 1009 -31.47 0.73 32.62
N ILE A 1010 -31.80 -0.41 32.00
CA ILE A 1010 -30.79 -1.42 31.65
C ILE A 1010 -30.94 -1.90 30.19
N GLU A 1011 -29.85 -1.83 29.41
CA GLU A 1011 -29.73 -2.51 28.09
C GLU A 1011 -29.72 -4.03 28.27
N GLY A 1012 -30.31 -4.80 27.35
CA GLY A 1012 -30.41 -6.25 27.45
C GLY A 1012 -31.45 -6.70 28.47
N VAL A 1013 -32.42 -5.82 28.77
CA VAL A 1013 -33.59 -6.08 29.59
C VAL A 1013 -34.81 -5.60 28.80
N ALA A 1014 -35.81 -6.45 28.63
CA ALA A 1014 -36.99 -6.17 27.83
C ALA A 1014 -38.30 -6.46 28.60
N ASP A 1015 -39.35 -5.71 28.29
CA ASP A 1015 -40.69 -5.96 28.80
C ASP A 1015 -41.38 -7.07 27.99
N TYR A 1016 -41.94 -8.05 28.71
CA TYR A 1016 -42.68 -9.17 28.15
C TYR A 1016 -44.07 -9.21 28.78
N PRO A 1017 -45.04 -9.97 28.21
CA PRO A 1017 -46.36 -10.16 28.83
C PRO A 1017 -46.30 -10.65 30.29
N SER A 1018 -45.21 -11.30 30.68
CA SER A 1018 -44.97 -11.81 32.04
C SER A 1018 -44.21 -10.83 32.95
N GLY A 1019 -44.03 -9.58 32.55
CA GLY A 1019 -43.13 -8.62 33.17
C GLY A 1019 -41.71 -8.65 32.61
N ILE A 1020 -40.87 -7.76 33.13
CA ILE A 1020 -39.49 -7.51 32.70
C ILE A 1020 -38.60 -8.76 32.87
N ARG A 1021 -37.77 -9.07 31.87
CA ARG A 1021 -36.79 -10.17 31.92
C ARG A 1021 -35.42 -9.78 31.36
N ASP A 1022 -34.40 -10.50 31.83
CA ASP A 1022 -33.08 -10.55 31.22
C ASP A 1022 -33.16 -11.09 29.78
N ASP A 1023 -32.73 -10.26 28.82
CA ASP A 1023 -32.63 -10.56 27.39
C ASP A 1023 -31.17 -10.50 26.90
N GLY A 1024 -30.21 -10.80 27.79
CA GLY A 1024 -28.80 -10.99 27.45
C GLY A 1024 -27.81 -10.32 28.40
N ILE A 1025 -28.22 -9.33 29.19
CA ILE A 1025 -27.32 -8.56 30.06
C ILE A 1025 -26.73 -9.40 31.20
N GLY A 1026 -27.43 -10.46 31.63
CA GLY A 1026 -26.94 -11.39 32.64
C GLY A 1026 -25.85 -12.35 32.16
N TRP A 1027 -25.42 -12.27 30.89
CA TRP A 1027 -24.35 -13.10 30.32
C TRP A 1027 -23.10 -12.25 30.06
N LEU A 1028 -21.93 -12.90 30.02
CA LEU A 1028 -20.67 -12.24 29.67
C LEU A 1028 -20.50 -12.29 28.15
N GLY A 1029 -20.83 -11.19 27.46
CA GLY A 1029 -20.83 -11.13 26.00
C GLY A 1029 -21.73 -12.20 25.37
N ASP A 1030 -21.30 -12.79 24.25
CA ASP A 1030 -21.99 -13.91 23.60
C ASP A 1030 -21.58 -15.29 24.16
N THR A 1031 -21.07 -15.34 25.40
CA THR A 1031 -20.66 -16.60 26.04
C THR A 1031 -21.85 -17.30 26.72
N ASN A 1032 -21.72 -18.61 26.95
CA ASN A 1032 -22.62 -19.36 27.84
C ASN A 1032 -22.28 -19.17 29.33
N GLN A 1033 -21.51 -18.15 29.70
CA GLN A 1033 -21.18 -17.85 31.08
C GLN A 1033 -22.09 -16.75 31.62
N LYS A 1034 -22.80 -17.05 32.71
CA LYS A 1034 -23.60 -16.06 33.42
C LYS A 1034 -22.71 -15.14 34.23
N ARG A 1035 -23.08 -13.86 34.29
CA ARG A 1035 -22.62 -12.96 35.35
C ARG A 1035 -23.04 -13.55 36.69
N THR A 1036 -22.09 -13.61 37.60
CA THR A 1036 -22.30 -14.09 38.97
C THR A 1036 -21.75 -13.03 39.94
N GLN A 1037 -22.27 -12.99 41.16
CA GLN A 1037 -21.79 -12.12 42.25
C GLN A 1037 -21.63 -10.63 41.86
N PRO A 1038 -22.71 -9.91 41.53
CA PRO A 1038 -24.07 -10.40 41.42
C PRO A 1038 -24.42 -10.89 40.01
N ASN A 1039 -25.43 -11.76 39.90
CA ASN A 1039 -26.15 -11.99 38.65
C ASN A 1039 -27.27 -10.93 38.47
N PHE A 1040 -27.97 -10.96 37.33
CA PHE A 1040 -29.01 -9.97 37.03
C PHE A 1040 -30.14 -9.96 38.08
N GLU A 1041 -30.64 -11.13 38.49
CA GLU A 1041 -31.73 -11.22 39.47
C GLU A 1041 -31.32 -10.71 40.86
N GLU A 1042 -30.07 -10.95 41.26
CA GLU A 1042 -29.51 -10.42 42.51
C GLU A 1042 -29.36 -8.90 42.48
N LEU A 1043 -28.89 -8.34 41.36
CA LEU A 1043 -28.76 -6.90 41.18
C LEU A 1043 -30.14 -6.23 41.12
N LYS A 1044 -31.07 -6.78 40.34
CA LYS A 1044 -32.46 -6.33 40.22
C LYS A 1044 -33.15 -6.29 41.58
N ARG A 1045 -33.11 -7.41 42.32
CA ARG A 1045 -33.69 -7.49 43.66
C ARG A 1045 -33.10 -6.43 44.60
N LYS A 1046 -31.78 -6.22 44.55
CA LYS A 1046 -31.13 -5.21 45.41
C LYS A 1046 -31.60 -3.79 45.10
N PHE A 1047 -31.83 -3.44 43.85
CA PHE A 1047 -32.42 -2.14 43.49
C PHE A 1047 -33.85 -2.01 44.01
N GLU A 1048 -34.70 -3.02 43.77
CA GLU A 1048 -36.12 -2.99 44.15
C GLU A 1048 -36.32 -2.94 45.67
N GLU A 1049 -35.55 -3.72 46.44
CA GLU A 1049 -35.57 -3.70 47.92
C GLU A 1049 -35.18 -2.33 48.49
N ASN A 1050 -34.41 -1.53 47.74
CA ASN A 1050 -34.00 -0.18 48.11
C ASN A 1050 -34.89 0.92 47.50
N GLY A 1051 -36.04 0.54 46.93
CA GLY A 1051 -37.00 1.48 46.35
C GLY A 1051 -36.53 2.16 45.06
N ILE A 1052 -35.62 1.50 44.32
CA ILE A 1052 -35.17 1.92 42.99
C ILE A 1052 -35.84 1.02 41.95
N GLU A 1053 -36.68 1.60 41.11
CA GLU A 1053 -37.43 0.88 40.07
C GLU A 1053 -36.50 0.48 38.91
N VAL A 1054 -36.56 -0.79 38.48
CA VAL A 1054 -35.78 -1.32 37.35
C VAL A 1054 -36.62 -1.28 36.08
N LEU A 1055 -36.13 -0.63 35.03
CA LEU A 1055 -36.85 -0.43 33.76
C LEU A 1055 -36.04 -0.94 32.54
N PRO A 1056 -36.71 -1.50 31.53
CA PRO A 1056 -36.07 -2.03 30.32
C PRO A 1056 -35.69 -0.92 29.34
N LEU A 1057 -34.57 -1.08 28.64
CA LEU A 1057 -34.19 -0.23 27.50
C LEU A 1057 -34.27 -0.95 26.15
N ASP A 1058 -34.52 -2.26 26.12
CA ASP A 1058 -34.75 -2.99 24.88
C ASP A 1058 -36.23 -3.28 24.64
N HIS A 1059 -36.61 -3.20 23.36
CA HIS A 1059 -37.90 -3.65 22.86
C HIS A 1059 -37.71 -4.86 21.95
N VAL A 1060 -38.49 -5.91 22.23
CA VAL A 1060 -38.35 -7.23 21.61
C VAL A 1060 -38.41 -7.23 20.07
N TYR A 1061 -39.03 -6.22 19.46
CA TYR A 1061 -39.15 -6.11 17.99
C TYR A 1061 -38.49 -4.87 17.38
N LEU A 1062 -38.21 -3.83 18.17
CA LEU A 1062 -37.87 -2.50 17.62
C LEU A 1062 -36.39 -2.15 17.83
N THR A 1063 -35.76 -2.72 18.85
CA THR A 1063 -34.33 -2.52 19.15
C THR A 1063 -33.49 -3.80 18.96
N GLN A 1064 -34.12 -4.94 18.62
CA GLN A 1064 -33.47 -6.24 18.44
C GLN A 1064 -32.82 -6.44 17.05
N ARG A 1065 -31.81 -7.33 17.01
CA ARG A 1065 -31.00 -7.77 15.84
C ARG A 1065 -31.76 -8.63 14.79
N TYR A 1066 -33.09 -8.72 14.81
CA TYR A 1066 -33.79 -9.77 14.04
C TYR A 1066 -34.24 -9.33 12.65
N ASN A 1067 -33.37 -9.50 11.65
CA ASN A 1067 -33.80 -9.73 10.27
C ASN A 1067 -33.75 -11.26 10.01
N PRO A 1068 -34.90 -11.96 9.87
CA PRO A 1068 -34.97 -13.43 9.79
C PRO A 1068 -34.22 -14.08 8.62
N THR A 1069 -33.69 -13.31 7.68
CA THR A 1069 -32.99 -13.80 6.47
C THR A 1069 -31.47 -13.56 6.47
N LEU A 1070 -30.87 -13.03 7.54
CA LEU A 1070 -29.46 -12.59 7.55
C LEU A 1070 -28.63 -13.09 8.76
N SER A 1071 -28.86 -14.33 9.19
CA SER A 1071 -28.16 -14.95 10.33
C SER A 1071 -26.84 -15.63 9.91
N THR A 1072 -25.80 -14.84 9.57
CA THR A 1072 -24.34 -15.20 9.64
C THR A 1072 -23.39 -14.03 9.28
N LYS A 1073 -23.84 -12.78 9.13
CA LYS A 1073 -23.01 -11.67 8.63
C LYS A 1073 -22.08 -11.05 9.69
N GLU A 1074 -20.86 -10.71 9.27
CA GLU A 1074 -19.98 -9.76 9.95
C GLU A 1074 -20.66 -8.37 10.10
N TYR A 1075 -20.42 -7.71 11.23
CA TYR A 1075 -21.04 -6.43 11.61
C TYR A 1075 -20.45 -5.26 10.82
N SER A 1076 -21.24 -4.58 9.96
CA SER A 1076 -20.76 -3.38 9.24
C SER A 1076 -20.92 -2.09 10.06
N VAL A 1077 -20.15 -1.04 9.72
CA VAL A 1077 -20.29 0.30 10.32
C VAL A 1077 -21.71 0.87 10.11
N ALA A 1078 -22.35 0.53 8.99
CA ALA A 1078 -23.74 0.93 8.72
C ALA A 1078 -24.72 0.24 9.67
N ASP A 1079 -24.53 -1.07 9.92
CA ASP A 1079 -25.37 -1.83 10.86
C ASP A 1079 -25.15 -1.36 12.31
N ALA A 1080 -23.90 -1.01 12.65
CA ALA A 1080 -23.58 -0.40 13.95
C ALA A 1080 -24.24 0.96 14.12
N LYS A 1081 -24.22 1.81 13.09
CA LYS A 1081 -24.90 3.11 13.09
C LYS A 1081 -26.42 2.94 13.22
N GLU A 1082 -27.02 2.03 12.47
CA GLU A 1082 -28.45 1.74 12.55
C GLU A 1082 -28.86 1.24 13.95
N ARG A 1083 -28.05 0.36 14.56
CA ARG A 1083 -28.29 -0.10 15.94
C ARG A 1083 -28.19 1.05 16.95
N LEU A 1084 -27.20 1.95 16.78
CA LEU A 1084 -27.07 3.13 17.62
C LEU A 1084 -28.30 4.04 17.51
N GLU A 1085 -28.77 4.31 16.29
CA GLU A 1085 -29.96 5.13 16.06
C GLU A 1085 -31.21 4.51 16.70
N ARG A 1086 -31.51 3.24 16.39
CA ARG A 1086 -32.70 2.55 16.92
C ARG A 1086 -32.70 2.48 18.45
N PHE A 1087 -31.59 2.04 19.06
CA PHE A 1087 -31.51 1.89 20.51
C PHE A 1087 -31.49 3.24 21.24
N ASN A 1088 -30.63 4.18 20.83
CA ASN A 1088 -30.49 5.46 21.53
C ASN A 1088 -31.79 6.27 21.50
N TYR A 1089 -32.50 6.26 20.37
CA TYR A 1089 -33.81 6.90 20.26
C TYR A 1089 -34.83 6.28 21.21
N TYR A 1090 -35.00 4.94 21.18
CA TYR A 1090 -35.97 4.25 22.03
C TYR A 1090 -35.65 4.46 23.53
N ALA A 1091 -34.37 4.34 23.90
CA ALA A 1091 -33.91 4.52 25.26
C ALA A 1091 -34.13 5.96 25.77
N ALA A 1092 -33.78 6.97 24.97
CA ALA A 1092 -33.96 8.37 25.32
C ALA A 1092 -35.44 8.74 25.52
N GLN A 1093 -36.32 8.30 24.62
CA GLN A 1093 -37.77 8.53 24.75
C GLN A 1093 -38.38 7.79 25.94
N THR A 1094 -37.92 6.57 26.21
CA THR A 1094 -38.37 5.80 27.39
C THR A 1094 -38.01 6.51 28.69
N ILE A 1095 -36.76 6.98 28.83
CA ILE A 1095 -36.31 7.74 30.00
C ILE A 1095 -37.09 9.05 30.11
N LYS A 1096 -37.25 9.78 29.01
CA LYS A 1096 -38.02 11.04 28.99
C LYS A 1096 -39.46 10.84 29.46
N ALA A 1097 -40.09 9.73 29.09
CA ALA A 1097 -41.49 9.45 29.43
C ALA A 1097 -41.70 8.94 30.87
N THR A 1098 -40.65 8.43 31.52
CA THR A 1098 -40.77 7.71 32.80
C THR A 1098 -39.96 8.33 33.95
N SER A 1099 -38.90 9.08 33.66
CA SER A 1099 -38.02 9.66 34.69
C SER A 1099 -38.74 10.65 35.61
N GLY A 1100 -39.75 11.38 35.11
CA GLY A 1100 -40.57 12.29 35.92
C GLY A 1100 -39.79 13.42 36.60
N GLY A 1101 -38.58 13.72 36.13
CA GLY A 1101 -37.65 14.66 36.79
C GLY A 1101 -36.97 14.14 38.05
N GLU A 1102 -37.14 12.86 38.39
CA GLU A 1102 -36.43 12.21 39.50
C GLU A 1102 -35.03 11.76 39.04
N LYS A 1103 -34.10 11.60 39.99
CA LYS A 1103 -32.74 11.14 39.67
C LYS A 1103 -32.75 9.68 39.20
N TRP A 1104 -32.00 9.40 38.14
CA TRP A 1104 -31.95 8.08 37.53
C TRP A 1104 -30.53 7.70 37.08
N ILE A 1105 -30.31 6.40 36.96
CA ILE A 1105 -29.08 5.85 36.36
C ILE A 1105 -29.42 4.91 35.21
N ALA A 1106 -28.55 4.78 34.22
CA ALA A 1106 -28.70 3.81 33.14
C ALA A 1106 -27.45 2.94 33.01
N LEU A 1107 -27.59 1.65 32.73
CA LEU A 1107 -26.49 0.73 32.41
C LEU A 1107 -26.64 0.27 30.97
N VAL A 1108 -25.70 0.67 30.12
CA VAL A 1108 -25.71 0.37 28.68
C VAL A 1108 -24.32 0.00 28.20
N GLY A 1109 -24.24 -0.64 27.03
CA GLY A 1109 -22.99 -0.77 26.29
C GLY A 1109 -22.39 0.60 26.04
N ARG A 1110 -21.09 0.73 26.26
CA ARG A 1110 -20.33 2.00 26.16
C ARG A 1110 -20.60 2.83 24.91
N PHE A 1111 -20.90 2.21 23.78
CA PHE A 1111 -21.18 2.90 22.51
C PHE A 1111 -22.49 3.70 22.52
N HIS A 1112 -23.39 3.43 23.46
CA HIS A 1112 -24.65 4.15 23.63
C HIS A 1112 -24.53 5.38 24.56
N THR A 1113 -23.36 5.62 25.16
CA THR A 1113 -23.21 6.66 26.20
C THR A 1113 -23.13 8.09 25.65
N ASN A 1114 -22.16 8.37 24.77
CA ASN A 1114 -21.93 9.65 24.10
C ASN A 1114 -22.01 9.49 22.57
N THR A 1115 -21.89 10.61 21.85
CA THR A 1115 -21.95 10.65 20.39
C THR A 1115 -20.97 9.68 19.74
N GLN A 1116 -21.51 8.78 18.91
CA GLN A 1116 -20.76 7.73 18.25
C GLN A 1116 -21.21 7.56 16.80
N LEU A 1117 -20.26 7.45 15.84
CA LEU A 1117 -20.58 7.38 14.40
C LEU A 1117 -21.49 8.53 13.90
N GLY A 1118 -21.38 9.70 14.54
CA GLY A 1118 -22.24 10.85 14.26
C GLY A 1118 -23.67 10.73 14.79
N VAL A 1119 -23.98 9.70 15.58
CA VAL A 1119 -25.27 9.51 16.26
C VAL A 1119 -25.11 9.97 17.72
N PRO A 1120 -25.88 10.98 18.18
CA PRO A 1120 -25.85 11.39 19.59
C PRO A 1120 -26.15 10.23 20.55
N GLY A 1121 -25.38 10.13 21.63
CA GLY A 1121 -25.52 9.13 22.67
C GLY A 1121 -26.57 9.50 23.71
N MET A 1122 -26.87 8.57 24.61
CA MET A 1122 -27.89 8.75 25.64
C MET A 1122 -27.62 9.94 26.55
N ALA A 1123 -26.36 10.23 26.89
CA ALA A 1123 -26.03 11.39 27.71
C ALA A 1123 -26.40 12.71 27.00
N GLU A 1124 -26.09 12.87 25.71
CA GLU A 1124 -26.54 14.05 24.95
C GLU A 1124 -28.06 14.09 24.80
N LEU A 1125 -28.68 12.97 24.43
CA LEU A 1125 -30.12 12.92 24.12
C LEU A 1125 -31.02 13.13 25.34
N THR A 1126 -30.51 12.88 26.56
CA THR A 1126 -31.28 13.02 27.81
C THR A 1126 -30.85 14.22 28.66
N GLY A 1127 -29.83 14.98 28.24
CA GLY A 1127 -29.24 16.04 29.08
C GLY A 1127 -28.55 15.50 30.33
N GLY A 1128 -28.04 14.26 30.26
CA GLY A 1128 -27.37 13.58 31.35
C GLY A 1128 -25.84 13.72 31.29
N LEU A 1129 -25.17 13.05 32.22
CA LEU A 1129 -23.73 12.76 32.16
C LEU A 1129 -23.49 11.27 31.97
N SER A 1130 -22.32 10.90 31.46
CA SER A 1130 -21.90 9.51 31.31
C SER A 1130 -20.65 9.17 32.12
N ILE A 1131 -20.57 7.91 32.56
CA ILE A 1131 -19.40 7.32 33.22
C ILE A 1131 -19.00 6.04 32.50
N GLY A 1132 -17.81 5.99 31.92
CA GLY A 1132 -17.24 4.75 31.41
C GLY A 1132 -16.66 3.89 32.52
N ILE A 1133 -17.01 2.61 32.55
CA ILE A 1133 -16.50 1.63 33.51
C ILE A 1133 -15.44 0.76 32.83
N PHE A 1134 -14.27 0.66 33.46
CA PHE A 1134 -13.13 -0.11 33.00
C PHE A 1134 -12.65 -1.04 34.12
N PRO A 1135 -12.17 -2.26 33.80
CA PRO A 1135 -11.59 -3.13 34.81
C PRO A 1135 -10.17 -2.64 35.14
N LYS A 1136 -9.84 -2.57 36.42
CA LYS A 1136 -8.50 -2.20 36.90
C LYS A 1136 -7.60 -3.44 36.90
N LYS A 1137 -6.45 -3.36 36.21
CA LYS A 1137 -5.51 -4.48 36.00
C LYS A 1137 -4.41 -4.59 37.07
N MET A 1138 -4.20 -3.56 37.89
CA MET A 1138 -3.19 -3.53 38.97
C MET A 1138 -3.87 -3.51 40.34
N THR A 1139 -3.25 -4.15 41.34
CA THR A 1139 -3.75 -4.15 42.73
C THR A 1139 -3.78 -2.73 43.30
N GLY A 1140 -4.97 -2.22 43.64
CA GLY A 1140 -5.18 -0.88 44.21
C GLY A 1140 -6.67 -0.53 44.37
N PRO A 1141 -7.03 0.57 45.05
CA PRO A 1141 -8.43 0.99 45.21
C PRO A 1141 -9.05 1.41 43.88
N SER A 1142 -10.35 1.15 43.69
CA SER A 1142 -11.09 1.63 42.50
C SER A 1142 -11.13 3.15 42.48
N ASP A 1143 -10.73 3.75 41.36
CA ASP A 1143 -10.56 5.20 41.19
C ASP A 1143 -11.10 5.68 39.84
N GLY A 1144 -11.29 6.99 39.69
CA GLY A 1144 -11.81 7.59 38.48
C GLY A 1144 -11.54 9.09 38.37
N LEU A 1145 -11.71 9.62 37.16
CA LEU A 1145 -11.32 10.99 36.80
C LEU A 1145 -12.23 11.58 35.71
N THR A 1146 -12.07 12.88 35.44
CA THR A 1146 -12.70 13.51 34.27
C THR A 1146 -12.06 13.00 32.99
N ASN A 1147 -12.89 12.67 32.00
CA ASN A 1147 -12.37 12.27 30.71
C ASN A 1147 -12.04 13.51 29.86
N THR A 1148 -10.80 13.61 29.38
CA THR A 1148 -10.38 14.66 28.44
C THR A 1148 -10.31 14.15 27.00
N PHE A 1149 -10.62 12.86 26.78
CA PHE A 1149 -10.55 12.23 25.47
C PHE A 1149 -11.81 12.54 24.64
N VAL A 1150 -11.61 13.09 23.44
CA VAL A 1150 -12.68 13.35 22.46
C VAL A 1150 -12.51 12.39 21.29
N VAL A 1151 -13.54 11.60 20.99
CA VAL A 1151 -13.55 10.69 19.84
C VAL A 1151 -13.66 11.52 18.55
N PRO A 1152 -12.71 11.42 17.59
CA PRO A 1152 -12.79 12.16 16.33
C PRO A 1152 -14.01 11.72 15.49
N PRO A 1153 -14.63 12.63 14.70
CA PRO A 1153 -15.73 12.28 13.81
C PRO A 1153 -15.37 11.12 12.88
N GLY A 1154 -16.29 10.16 12.68
CA GLY A 1154 -16.11 9.02 11.77
C GLY A 1154 -15.30 7.83 12.31
N HIS A 1155 -14.84 7.87 13.56
CA HIS A 1155 -14.07 6.78 14.16
C HIS A 1155 -14.93 5.90 15.08
N VAL A 1156 -14.71 4.58 15.06
CA VAL A 1156 -15.26 3.63 16.04
C VAL A 1156 -14.26 3.50 17.20
N PRO A 1157 -14.55 4.00 18.40
CA PRO A 1157 -13.69 3.87 19.56
C PRO A 1157 -13.61 2.40 19.98
N GLY A 1158 -12.45 1.99 20.47
CA GLY A 1158 -12.23 0.61 20.85
C GLY A 1158 -12.83 0.24 22.21
N PRO A 1159 -12.80 -1.05 22.58
CA PRO A 1159 -13.29 -1.57 23.86
C PRO A 1159 -12.49 -1.11 25.09
N THR A 1160 -11.43 -0.32 24.92
CA THR A 1160 -10.66 0.31 26.01
C THR A 1160 -10.59 1.83 25.90
N THR A 1161 -11.23 2.42 24.87
CA THR A 1161 -11.30 3.87 24.75
C THR A 1161 -12.02 4.44 25.98
N PRO A 1162 -11.42 5.40 26.71
CA PRO A 1162 -12.10 6.14 27.76
C PRO A 1162 -13.29 6.85 27.12
N MET A 1163 -14.47 6.26 27.29
CA MET A 1163 -15.75 6.79 26.84
C MET A 1163 -16.54 7.20 28.06
N GLY A 1164 -17.35 8.23 27.91
CA GLY A 1164 -18.01 8.88 29.02
C GLY A 1164 -17.42 10.24 29.34
N ASP A 1165 -18.21 11.11 29.96
CA ASP A 1165 -17.76 12.41 30.45
C ASP A 1165 -16.81 12.26 31.65
N LEU A 1166 -17.01 11.19 32.42
CA LEU A 1166 -16.16 10.73 33.52
C LEU A 1166 -15.77 9.26 33.28
N THR A 1167 -14.73 8.78 33.96
CA THR A 1167 -14.32 7.36 33.89
C THR A 1167 -14.07 6.77 35.28
N ILE A 1168 -14.31 5.47 35.43
CA ILE A 1168 -14.00 4.68 36.63
C ILE A 1168 -13.21 3.43 36.22
N SER A 1169 -12.03 3.26 36.80
CA SER A 1169 -11.26 2.01 36.80
C SER A 1169 -11.60 1.21 38.05
N PHE A 1170 -12.34 0.12 37.89
CA PHE A 1170 -12.89 -0.68 38.97
C PHE A 1170 -12.12 -1.99 39.18
N GLN A 1171 -11.61 -2.21 40.38
CA GLN A 1171 -10.98 -3.48 40.78
C GLN A 1171 -12.07 -4.51 41.09
N VAL A 1172 -12.21 -5.52 40.23
CA VAL A 1172 -13.09 -6.67 40.48
C VAL A 1172 -12.50 -7.51 41.61
N ARG A 1173 -13.30 -7.82 42.64
CA ARG A 1173 -12.86 -8.68 43.73
C ARG A 1173 -13.10 -10.15 43.34
N HIS A 1174 -12.03 -10.93 43.24
CA HIS A 1174 -12.15 -12.38 43.10
C HIS A 1174 -12.43 -13.01 44.47
N PRO A 1175 -13.26 -14.07 44.53
CA PRO A 1175 -13.29 -14.90 45.73
C PRO A 1175 -11.88 -15.44 46.00
N GLN A 1176 -11.42 -15.35 47.26
CA GLN A 1176 -10.32 -16.22 47.66
C GLN A 1176 -10.81 -17.67 47.55
N PRO A 1177 -9.94 -18.60 47.08
CA PRO A 1177 -10.31 -19.98 46.79
C PRO A 1177 -10.94 -20.70 47.99
#